data_AF-A0A177DSU0-F1
#
_entry.id   AF-A0A177DSU0-F1
#
_cell.length_a   1.000
_cell.length_b   1.000
_cell.length_c   1.000
_cell.angle_alpha   90.00
_cell.angle_beta   90.00
_cell.angle_gamma   90.00
#
_symmetry.space_group_name_H-M   'P 1'
#
loop_
_entity.id
_entity.type
_entity.pdbx_description
1 polymer ?
#
loop_
_entity_poly.entity_id
_entity_poly.type
_entity_poly.pdbx_seq_one_letter_code
_entity_poly.pdbx_strand_id
1 'polypeptide(L)'
;MSDNDANGEMDARELGNNQFKKRQFTKAIASYQKAAALYPNDYRPLLNISAVHYELGNYTKVIEDVRQALSLIPVANNGAMSKAILRASKAHVHLKQYDQANKLLERLGESTSKAEIERCVTLGQESEAAKTFGLGVRNLPHYKPAIAIAPDCFNVGNDDAMPLFDHLLISNTSASETITYFFGGIGDARHLFQTIRMIWAIESESVNKGRVLDQRAEMKKCNYHFTVNDINGCALARHLLVLLLLEEIADAVGNTAPDQVNKPPVALVTLFFLYAGYVMPAQNYECLQQTISRALQVLAGDATLPGFLFVYEYGRESIITALQQWQKAAADAFPAHNLVSQAKATIQRWSETGQKTDVAGMASEGCHEELQYWIVSGLLLPPDDEIPRALRKLLKMLMRGQSAMNLKHYVEQNWKPNVTLADMTNLNEIKQDVFAVHNLFQLASMPYACTRIGKDPENPQKLYDYLAPFFVHTAQAVRGLAGRLHVEMMTGDVTVALGRITKQDVKDRPRHFPQRYDRIHLSNIPDYVGGSLFTYIHVLPLLKDKPSSFALANNCRNHTAFRSVEAFNSEYTTVHTDRDLANFLGAKTISLNKIDDILLRTVEGIKYPMILYHAYQRTQGDLSLRSEVEHWLYAIFLKLVLPASVSEMSSYIYAPLNVTIFFRLIVRLHELGYPAHWLSEVISAILSNQVHTEARFPSTSPLTVEESGRKHSRMHIDIAPFIPEFSTLTAMWMYELPFGIATPLSIPKLSSIKRYTIRFADFTHLEKNYQPSIPALTILFTQFDARLAAMDVATRMPDFTLRKALMAGDQGYQDDVFVKLRQKSVVITTWTWDKEKKTAGFWFDAAMMDRMLAERPVWSVNILRMDYWTEAAVIDVLNLVVSTGESWEVVQG
;
A
#
# COMPACT_ATOMS: atom_id res chain seq x y z
N MET A 1 -30.93 -41.90 -42.38
CA MET A 1 -31.39 -40.93 -41.36
C MET A 1 -32.87 -40.71 -41.59
N SER A 2 -33.69 -40.88 -40.55
CA SER A 2 -35.12 -40.56 -40.63
C SER A 2 -35.32 -39.06 -40.40
N ASP A 3 -36.35 -38.45 -41.00
CA ASP A 3 -36.63 -37.00 -40.85
C ASP A 3 -36.87 -36.60 -39.39
N ASN A 4 -37.32 -37.54 -38.54
CA ASN A 4 -37.52 -37.32 -37.11
C ASN A 4 -36.22 -37.15 -36.32
N ASP A 5 -35.16 -37.85 -36.72
CA ASP A 5 -33.88 -37.73 -36.05
C ASP A 5 -33.31 -36.33 -36.33
N ALA A 6 -33.28 -35.89 -37.60
CA ALA A 6 -32.63 -34.64 -38.03
C ALA A 6 -33.26 -33.40 -37.39
N ASN A 7 -34.57 -33.42 -37.16
CA ASN A 7 -35.30 -32.39 -36.41
C ASN A 7 -34.84 -32.34 -34.94
N GLY A 8 -34.59 -33.48 -34.31
CA GLY A 8 -34.10 -33.54 -32.92
C GLY A 8 -32.69 -32.96 -32.69
N GLU A 9 -31.78 -33.07 -33.68
CA GLU A 9 -30.48 -32.37 -33.64
C GLU A 9 -30.66 -30.85 -33.64
N MET A 10 -31.44 -30.39 -34.62
CA MET A 10 -31.64 -28.99 -34.90
C MET A 10 -32.28 -28.32 -33.70
N ASP A 11 -33.29 -28.95 -33.10
CA ASP A 11 -33.96 -28.49 -31.89
C ASP A 11 -33.01 -28.38 -30.69
N ALA A 12 -32.17 -29.40 -30.43
CA ALA A 12 -31.22 -29.38 -29.31
C ALA A 12 -30.11 -28.34 -29.49
N ARG A 13 -29.58 -28.21 -30.72
CA ARG A 13 -28.54 -27.23 -31.06
C ARG A 13 -29.08 -25.80 -31.06
N GLU A 14 -30.29 -25.57 -31.56
CA GLU A 14 -30.94 -24.26 -31.51
C GLU A 14 -31.31 -23.84 -30.08
N LEU A 15 -31.78 -24.79 -29.26
CA LEU A 15 -31.96 -24.55 -27.83
C LEU A 15 -30.65 -24.13 -27.16
N GLY A 16 -29.55 -24.84 -27.45
CA GLY A 16 -28.21 -24.47 -26.99
C GLY A 16 -27.79 -23.07 -27.45
N ASN A 17 -28.02 -22.72 -28.72
CA ASN A 17 -27.73 -21.39 -29.26
C ASN A 17 -28.52 -20.29 -28.54
N ASN A 18 -29.80 -20.54 -28.26
CA ASN A 18 -30.67 -19.63 -27.53
C ASN A 18 -30.22 -19.45 -26.07
N GLN A 19 -29.82 -20.55 -25.42
CA GLN A 19 -29.26 -20.51 -24.06
C GLN A 19 -27.91 -19.79 -24.03
N PHE A 20 -27.04 -20.00 -25.02
CA PHE A 20 -25.77 -19.30 -25.17
C PHE A 20 -25.96 -17.79 -25.33
N LYS A 21 -26.88 -17.36 -26.20
CA LYS A 21 -27.25 -15.94 -26.36
C LYS A 21 -27.79 -15.32 -25.06
N LYS A 22 -28.50 -16.11 -24.25
CA LYS A 22 -28.98 -15.72 -22.91
C LYS A 22 -27.92 -15.90 -21.80
N ARG A 23 -26.67 -16.22 -22.15
CA ARG A 23 -25.54 -16.48 -21.24
C ARG A 23 -25.80 -17.58 -20.20
N GLN A 24 -26.70 -18.51 -20.50
CA GLN A 24 -27.00 -19.68 -19.67
C GLN A 24 -26.00 -20.80 -19.98
N PHE A 25 -24.72 -20.56 -19.72
CA PHE A 25 -23.62 -21.38 -20.22
C PHE A 25 -23.69 -22.86 -19.82
N THR A 26 -24.02 -23.16 -18.55
CA THR A 26 -24.19 -24.55 -18.09
C THR A 26 -25.30 -25.28 -18.85
N LYS A 27 -26.43 -24.60 -19.10
CA LYS A 27 -27.55 -25.16 -19.87
C LYS A 27 -27.17 -25.33 -21.34
N ALA A 28 -26.50 -24.32 -21.91
CA ALA A 28 -26.03 -24.36 -23.29
C ALA A 28 -25.09 -25.55 -23.54
N ILE A 29 -24.13 -25.77 -22.63
CA ILE A 29 -23.24 -26.95 -22.67
C ILE A 29 -24.05 -28.24 -22.65
N ALA A 30 -25.01 -28.39 -21.73
CA ALA A 30 -25.84 -29.59 -21.64
C ALA A 30 -26.65 -29.84 -22.93
N SER A 31 -27.23 -28.79 -23.52
CA SER A 31 -27.97 -28.89 -24.78
C SER A 31 -27.07 -29.26 -25.95
N TYR A 32 -25.87 -28.68 -26.05
CA TYR A 32 -24.91 -29.06 -27.08
C TYR A 32 -24.34 -30.47 -26.88
N GLN A 33 -24.10 -30.90 -25.64
CA GLN A 33 -23.69 -32.28 -25.34
C GLN A 33 -24.77 -33.28 -25.76
N LYS A 34 -26.06 -32.96 -25.55
CA LYS A 34 -27.17 -33.76 -26.06
C LYS A 34 -27.15 -33.82 -27.60
N ALA A 35 -26.94 -32.68 -28.27
CA ALA A 35 -26.82 -32.64 -29.72
C ALA A 35 -25.64 -33.49 -30.24
N ALA A 36 -24.47 -33.41 -29.57
CA ALA A 36 -23.30 -34.22 -29.89
C ALA A 36 -23.54 -35.73 -29.68
N ALA A 37 -24.32 -36.11 -28.65
CA ALA A 37 -24.67 -37.50 -28.39
C ALA A 37 -25.65 -38.07 -29.42
N LEU A 38 -26.61 -37.26 -29.88
CA LEU A 38 -27.54 -37.63 -30.95
C LEU A 38 -26.80 -37.76 -32.30
N TYR A 39 -25.75 -36.95 -32.51
CA TYR A 39 -24.98 -36.88 -33.76
C TYR A 39 -23.47 -36.88 -33.52
N PRO A 40 -22.87 -38.05 -33.24
CA PRO A 40 -21.45 -38.14 -32.88
C PRO A 40 -20.46 -37.68 -33.97
N ASN A 41 -20.89 -37.65 -35.23
CA ASN A 41 -20.07 -37.23 -36.37
C ASN A 41 -20.24 -35.75 -36.73
N ASP A 42 -21.15 -35.02 -36.08
CA ASP A 42 -21.30 -33.59 -36.32
C ASP A 42 -20.32 -32.78 -35.45
N TYR A 43 -19.45 -32.01 -36.10
CA TYR A 43 -18.48 -31.16 -35.42
C TYR A 43 -19.10 -29.89 -34.81
N ARG A 44 -20.29 -29.45 -35.26
CA ARG A 44 -20.88 -28.15 -34.90
C ARG A 44 -21.19 -28.03 -33.40
N PRO A 45 -21.79 -29.03 -32.72
CA PRO A 45 -21.99 -28.99 -31.28
C PRO A 45 -20.68 -28.85 -30.49
N LEU A 46 -19.61 -29.55 -30.88
CA LEU A 46 -18.29 -29.44 -30.24
C LEU A 46 -17.69 -28.05 -30.43
N LEU A 47 -17.79 -27.46 -31.63
CA LEU A 47 -17.36 -26.07 -31.83
C LEU A 47 -18.19 -25.06 -31.03
N ASN A 48 -19.47 -25.33 -30.81
CA ASN A 48 -20.31 -24.50 -29.97
C ASN A 48 -19.93 -24.64 -28.49
N ILE A 49 -19.67 -25.85 -27.99
CA ILE A 49 -19.15 -26.09 -26.63
C ILE A 49 -17.81 -25.36 -26.43
N SER A 50 -16.90 -25.45 -27.40
CA SER A 50 -15.62 -24.73 -27.33
C SER A 50 -15.79 -23.21 -27.26
N ALA A 51 -16.85 -22.65 -27.87
CA ALA A 51 -17.17 -21.23 -27.73
C ALA A 51 -17.68 -20.91 -26.33
N VAL A 52 -18.52 -21.79 -25.74
CA VAL A 52 -18.96 -21.62 -24.35
C VAL A 52 -17.79 -21.70 -23.37
N HIS A 53 -16.90 -22.68 -23.52
CA HIS A 53 -15.71 -22.77 -22.69
C HIS A 53 -14.78 -21.57 -22.84
N TYR A 54 -14.70 -20.96 -24.03
CA TYR A 54 -13.93 -19.73 -24.25
C TYR A 54 -14.52 -18.56 -23.47
N GLU A 55 -15.84 -18.35 -23.54
CA GLU A 55 -16.54 -17.30 -22.76
C GLU A 55 -16.36 -17.48 -21.25
N LEU A 56 -16.28 -18.73 -20.78
CA LEU A 56 -16.01 -19.07 -19.38
C LEU A 56 -14.54 -18.94 -18.97
N GLY A 57 -13.63 -18.61 -19.90
CA GLY A 57 -12.18 -18.58 -19.65
C GLY A 57 -11.53 -19.95 -19.47
N ASN A 58 -12.24 -21.05 -19.78
CA ASN A 58 -11.75 -22.43 -19.65
C ASN A 58 -10.92 -22.84 -20.87
N TYR A 59 -9.81 -22.15 -21.11
CA TYR A 59 -8.99 -22.28 -22.33
C TYR A 59 -8.47 -23.69 -22.60
N THR A 60 -8.14 -24.46 -21.56
CA THR A 60 -7.72 -25.87 -21.72
C THR A 60 -8.84 -26.72 -22.33
N LYS A 61 -10.10 -26.50 -21.89
CA LYS A 61 -11.25 -27.21 -22.47
C LYS A 61 -11.55 -26.75 -23.89
N VAL A 62 -11.35 -25.47 -24.21
CA VAL A 62 -11.46 -24.97 -25.60
C VAL A 62 -10.55 -25.75 -26.53
N ILE A 63 -9.29 -25.97 -26.13
CA ILE A 63 -8.30 -26.71 -26.93
C ILE A 63 -8.74 -28.17 -27.11
N GLU A 64 -9.25 -28.81 -26.05
CA GLU A 64 -9.77 -30.17 -26.11
C GLU A 64 -10.96 -30.31 -27.07
N ASP A 65 -11.98 -29.46 -26.91
CA ASP A 65 -13.19 -29.47 -27.75
C ASP A 65 -12.86 -29.18 -29.21
N VAL A 66 -11.97 -28.21 -29.46
CA VAL A 66 -11.52 -27.88 -30.83
C VAL A 66 -10.76 -29.06 -31.44
N ARG A 67 -9.90 -29.75 -30.67
CA ARG A 67 -9.18 -30.93 -31.15
C ARG A 67 -10.15 -32.03 -31.58
N GLN A 68 -11.18 -32.29 -30.78
CA GLN A 68 -12.23 -33.26 -31.12
C GLN A 68 -12.99 -32.81 -32.37
N ALA A 69 -13.43 -31.55 -32.43
CA ALA A 69 -14.15 -31.00 -33.59
C ALA A 69 -13.32 -31.07 -34.89
N LEU A 70 -12.03 -30.75 -34.83
CA LEU A 70 -11.12 -30.81 -35.98
C LEU A 70 -10.97 -32.22 -36.57
N SER A 71 -11.17 -33.28 -35.77
CA SER A 71 -11.16 -34.65 -36.28
C SER A 71 -12.42 -35.02 -37.08
N LEU A 72 -13.50 -34.24 -36.92
CA LEU A 72 -14.80 -34.46 -37.55
C LEU A 72 -15.10 -33.47 -38.70
N ILE A 73 -14.37 -32.34 -38.77
CA ILE A 73 -14.57 -31.33 -39.82
C ILE A 73 -14.14 -31.90 -41.19
N PRO A 74 -15.02 -31.93 -42.20
CA PRO A 74 -14.63 -32.34 -43.56
C PRO A 74 -13.55 -31.43 -44.13
N VAL A 75 -12.57 -32.00 -44.81
CA VAL A 75 -11.42 -31.26 -45.42
C VAL A 75 -11.89 -30.12 -46.35
N ALA A 76 -13.02 -30.30 -47.05
CA ALA A 76 -13.57 -29.26 -47.92
C ALA A 76 -14.12 -28.03 -47.15
N ASN A 77 -14.37 -28.13 -45.84
CA ASN A 77 -14.93 -27.06 -45.03
C ASN A 77 -13.83 -26.21 -44.37
N ASN A 78 -13.06 -25.53 -45.22
CA ASN A 78 -11.96 -24.65 -44.79
C ASN A 78 -12.42 -23.55 -43.81
N GLY A 79 -13.65 -23.05 -43.95
CA GLY A 79 -14.19 -22.00 -43.06
C GLY A 79 -14.36 -22.47 -41.61
N ALA A 80 -14.96 -23.65 -41.40
CA ALA A 80 -15.12 -24.22 -40.07
C ALA A 80 -13.77 -24.59 -39.45
N MET A 81 -12.85 -25.15 -40.25
CA MET A 81 -11.49 -25.48 -39.82
C MET A 81 -10.73 -24.23 -39.36
N SER A 82 -10.72 -23.16 -40.16
CA SER A 82 -10.09 -21.88 -39.81
C SER A 82 -10.66 -21.29 -38.52
N LYS A 83 -11.99 -21.26 -38.37
CA LYS A 83 -12.63 -20.74 -37.15
C LYS A 83 -12.23 -21.53 -35.89
N ALA A 84 -12.15 -22.85 -36.00
CA ALA A 84 -11.76 -23.73 -34.91
C ALA A 84 -10.30 -23.48 -34.51
N ILE A 85 -9.39 -23.46 -35.50
CA ILE A 85 -7.96 -23.23 -35.31
C ILE A 85 -7.71 -21.85 -34.68
N LEU A 86 -8.30 -20.77 -35.22
CA LEU A 86 -8.13 -19.42 -34.68
C LEU A 86 -8.59 -19.32 -33.21
N ARG A 87 -9.67 -20.01 -32.83
CA ARG A 87 -10.14 -20.04 -31.43
C ARG A 87 -9.15 -20.76 -30.52
N ALA A 88 -8.65 -21.93 -30.93
CA ALA A 88 -7.64 -22.66 -30.16
C ALA A 88 -6.32 -21.89 -30.07
N SER A 89 -5.87 -21.23 -31.14
CA SER A 89 -4.66 -20.39 -31.11
C SER A 89 -4.81 -19.21 -30.14
N LYS A 90 -5.98 -18.54 -30.09
CA LYS A 90 -6.26 -17.51 -29.06
C LYS A 90 -6.25 -18.07 -27.65
N ALA A 91 -6.83 -19.26 -27.44
CA ALA A 91 -6.80 -19.94 -26.14
C ALA A 91 -5.35 -20.26 -25.72
N HIS A 92 -4.51 -20.72 -26.64
CA HIS A 92 -3.08 -20.92 -26.38
C HIS A 92 -2.35 -19.60 -26.06
N VAL A 93 -2.65 -18.49 -26.75
CA VAL A 93 -2.09 -17.17 -26.40
C VAL A 93 -2.43 -16.78 -24.97
N HIS A 94 -3.70 -16.91 -24.55
CA HIS A 94 -4.10 -16.59 -23.18
C HIS A 94 -3.45 -17.52 -22.14
N LEU A 95 -3.16 -18.77 -22.49
CA LEU A 95 -2.38 -19.70 -21.67
C LEU A 95 -0.86 -19.51 -21.76
N LYS A 96 -0.38 -18.49 -22.49
CA LYS A 96 1.05 -18.26 -22.80
C LYS A 96 1.74 -19.45 -23.48
N GLN A 97 0.98 -20.30 -24.18
CA GLN A 97 1.45 -21.47 -24.92
C GLN A 97 1.74 -21.10 -26.38
N TYR A 98 2.64 -20.15 -26.57
CA TYR A 98 2.89 -19.49 -27.86
C TYR A 98 3.34 -20.45 -28.97
N ASP A 99 4.20 -21.42 -28.67
CA ASP A 99 4.67 -22.40 -29.66
C ASP A 99 3.54 -23.30 -30.18
N GLN A 100 2.57 -23.63 -29.32
CA GLN A 100 1.41 -24.43 -29.71
C GLN A 100 0.44 -23.60 -30.57
N ALA A 101 0.29 -22.31 -30.26
CA ALA A 101 -0.47 -21.38 -31.10
C ALA A 101 0.13 -21.31 -32.52
N ASN A 102 1.46 -21.18 -32.66
CA ASN A 102 2.14 -21.15 -33.97
C ASN A 102 1.92 -22.42 -34.79
N LYS A 103 2.12 -23.60 -34.19
CA LYS A 103 1.90 -24.90 -34.87
C LYS A 103 0.47 -25.03 -35.43
N LEU A 104 -0.51 -24.46 -34.73
CA LEU A 104 -1.89 -24.44 -35.21
C LEU A 104 -2.08 -23.45 -36.36
N LEU A 105 -1.47 -22.27 -36.30
CA LEU A 105 -1.58 -21.22 -37.32
C LEU A 105 -0.90 -21.60 -38.65
N GLU A 106 0.17 -22.41 -38.60
CA GLU A 106 0.84 -22.97 -39.80
C GLU A 106 -0.11 -23.79 -40.70
N ARG A 107 -1.20 -24.32 -40.14
CA ARG A 107 -2.22 -25.07 -40.88
C ARG A 107 -3.19 -24.18 -41.67
N LEU A 108 -3.10 -22.86 -41.50
CA LEU A 108 -3.98 -21.88 -42.14
C LEU A 108 -3.25 -21.13 -43.26
N GLY A 109 -3.99 -20.82 -44.33
CA GLY A 109 -3.58 -19.81 -45.30
C GLY A 109 -3.60 -18.39 -44.72
N GLU A 110 -3.00 -17.44 -45.43
CA GLU A 110 -2.93 -16.05 -45.01
C GLU A 110 -4.31 -15.41 -44.82
N SER A 111 -4.48 -14.73 -43.69
CA SER A 111 -5.68 -13.95 -43.37
C SER A 111 -5.36 -12.90 -42.31
N THR A 112 -6.16 -11.83 -42.26
CA THR A 112 -6.01 -10.77 -41.25
C THR A 112 -6.03 -11.32 -39.83
N SER A 113 -6.96 -12.24 -39.53
CA SER A 113 -7.07 -12.86 -38.20
C SER A 113 -5.91 -13.79 -37.86
N LYS A 114 -5.32 -14.47 -38.84
CA LYS A 114 -4.09 -15.26 -38.62
C LYS A 114 -2.94 -14.32 -38.27
N ALA A 115 -2.70 -13.30 -39.09
CA ALA A 115 -1.63 -12.32 -38.90
C ALA A 115 -1.74 -11.59 -37.55
N GLU A 116 -2.97 -11.28 -37.10
CA GLU A 116 -3.22 -10.71 -35.76
C GLU A 116 -2.73 -11.62 -34.63
N ILE A 117 -3.06 -12.92 -34.69
CA ILE A 117 -2.65 -13.86 -33.65
C ILE A 117 -1.14 -14.13 -33.73
N GLU A 118 -0.56 -14.22 -34.91
CA GLU A 118 0.90 -14.38 -35.10
C GLU A 118 1.68 -13.21 -34.48
N ARG A 119 1.17 -11.98 -34.59
CA ARG A 119 1.74 -10.82 -33.88
C ARG A 119 1.66 -10.98 -32.37
N CYS A 120 0.52 -11.42 -31.83
CA CYS A 120 0.37 -11.69 -30.39
C CYS A 120 1.35 -12.77 -29.91
N VAL A 121 1.53 -13.82 -30.70
CA VAL A 121 2.47 -14.90 -30.42
C VAL A 121 3.90 -14.39 -30.41
N THR A 122 4.30 -13.65 -31.45
CA THR A 122 5.64 -13.08 -31.56
C THR A 122 5.96 -12.19 -30.36
N LEU A 123 5.06 -11.27 -30.01
CA LEU A 123 5.20 -10.40 -28.83
C LEU A 123 5.33 -11.20 -27.53
N GLY A 124 4.50 -12.23 -27.36
CA GLY A 124 4.56 -13.11 -26.19
C GLY A 124 5.87 -13.89 -26.08
N GLN A 125 6.37 -14.45 -27.19
CA GLN A 125 7.66 -15.14 -27.23
C GLN A 125 8.83 -14.21 -26.93
N GLU A 126 8.82 -12.99 -27.49
CA GLU A 126 9.82 -11.96 -27.17
C GLU A 126 9.81 -11.60 -25.69
N SER A 127 8.62 -11.48 -25.08
CA SER A 127 8.47 -11.22 -23.64
C SER A 127 8.98 -12.38 -22.77
N GLU A 128 8.69 -13.63 -23.13
CA GLU A 128 9.17 -14.84 -22.44
C GLU A 128 10.68 -15.04 -22.57
N ALA A 129 11.25 -14.77 -23.75
CA ALA A 129 12.70 -14.77 -23.95
C ALA A 129 13.39 -13.74 -23.05
N ALA A 130 12.66 -12.66 -22.73
CA ALA A 130 13.09 -11.61 -21.84
C ALA A 130 12.75 -11.86 -20.34
N LYS A 131 12.45 -13.10 -19.94
CA LYS A 131 12.08 -13.46 -18.56
C LYS A 131 13.10 -13.08 -17.48
N THR A 132 14.39 -13.08 -17.80
CA THR A 132 15.46 -12.68 -16.88
C THR A 132 15.40 -11.20 -16.53
N PHE A 133 14.66 -10.39 -17.31
CA PHE A 133 14.43 -8.97 -17.10
C PHE A 133 13.11 -8.67 -16.34
N GLY A 134 12.24 -9.67 -16.17
CA GLY A 134 10.88 -9.56 -15.61
C GLY A 134 10.79 -9.16 -14.14
N LEU A 135 11.90 -9.23 -13.40
CA LEU A 135 11.99 -8.67 -12.04
C LEU A 135 12.00 -7.13 -12.04
N GLY A 136 12.30 -6.48 -13.17
CA GLY A 136 12.43 -5.03 -13.28
C GLY A 136 11.13 -4.26 -13.02
N VAL A 137 9.95 -4.79 -13.39
CA VAL A 137 8.67 -4.10 -13.11
C VAL A 137 8.36 -4.00 -11.62
N ARG A 138 9.01 -4.83 -10.79
CA ARG A 138 8.91 -4.76 -9.32
C ARG A 138 9.66 -3.57 -8.74
N ASN A 139 10.63 -3.04 -9.48
CA ASN A 139 11.41 -1.86 -9.12
C ASN A 139 10.86 -0.57 -9.73
N LEU A 140 9.77 -0.65 -10.51
CA LEU A 140 9.10 0.55 -10.98
C LEU A 140 8.50 1.31 -9.79
N PRO A 141 8.52 2.66 -9.82
CA PRO A 141 7.82 3.44 -8.81
C PRO A 141 6.36 3.03 -8.73
N HIS A 142 5.84 2.79 -7.53
CA HIS A 142 4.41 2.52 -7.32
C HIS A 142 3.59 3.81 -7.20
N TYR A 143 4.27 4.91 -6.89
CA TYR A 143 3.67 6.21 -6.67
C TYR A 143 4.26 7.24 -7.64
N LYS A 144 3.47 8.28 -7.92
CA LYS A 144 3.95 9.54 -8.48
C LYS A 144 4.91 10.19 -7.47
N PRO A 145 5.99 10.84 -7.91
CA PRO A 145 6.91 11.47 -6.98
C PRO A 145 6.33 12.73 -6.34
N ALA A 146 6.87 13.08 -5.18
CA ALA A 146 6.69 14.34 -4.50
C ALA A 146 7.93 15.24 -4.67
N ILE A 147 7.85 16.50 -4.25
CA ILE A 147 8.97 17.45 -4.33
C ILE A 147 9.98 17.21 -3.21
N ALA A 148 9.48 16.99 -1.98
CA ALA A 148 10.25 16.44 -0.88
C ALA A 148 10.41 14.93 -1.07
N ILE A 149 11.59 14.41 -0.73
CA ILE A 149 11.90 12.99 -0.87
C ILE A 149 11.79 12.29 0.48
N ALA A 150 11.96 13.02 1.59
CA ALA A 150 11.76 12.46 2.91
C ALA A 150 10.30 11.97 3.09
N PRO A 151 10.08 10.67 3.35
CA PRO A 151 8.75 10.16 3.63
C PRO A 151 8.22 10.75 4.93
N ASP A 152 6.94 11.12 4.95
CA ASP A 152 6.22 11.48 6.19
C ASP A 152 6.24 10.24 7.10
N CYS A 153 7.13 10.22 8.09
CA CYS A 153 7.29 9.11 9.02
C CYS A 153 7.30 9.60 10.47
N PHE A 154 6.72 8.81 11.36
CA PHE A 154 6.57 9.17 12.77
C PHE A 154 7.10 8.04 13.63
N ASN A 155 8.07 8.36 14.49
CA ASN A 155 8.69 7.40 15.41
C ASN A 155 7.79 7.09 16.65
N VAL A 156 6.64 7.76 16.76
CA VAL A 156 5.66 7.62 17.85
C VAL A 156 4.27 7.61 17.22
N GLY A 157 3.48 6.58 17.53
CA GLY A 157 2.11 6.45 17.05
C GLY A 157 1.14 7.46 17.71
N ASN A 158 0.01 7.68 17.05
CA ASN A 158 -1.12 8.50 17.52
C ASN A 158 -2.32 7.66 18.00
N ASP A 159 -2.22 6.33 17.94
CA ASP A 159 -3.32 5.40 18.18
C ASP A 159 -3.29 4.76 19.57
N ASP A 160 -4.43 4.38 20.14
CA ASP A 160 -4.41 3.54 21.35
C ASP A 160 -3.81 2.15 21.05
N ALA A 161 -3.04 1.60 21.99
CA ALA A 161 -2.42 0.28 21.80
C ALA A 161 -3.49 -0.81 21.79
N MET A 162 -3.65 -1.45 20.63
CA MET A 162 -4.66 -2.48 20.40
C MET A 162 -4.04 -3.87 20.21
N PRO A 163 -4.54 -4.91 20.92
CA PRO A 163 -4.14 -6.29 20.65
C PRO A 163 -4.81 -6.83 19.39
N LEU A 164 -4.07 -7.62 18.60
CA LEU A 164 -4.61 -8.35 17.44
C LEU A 164 -4.83 -9.85 17.74
N PHE A 165 -4.80 -10.23 19.02
CA PHE A 165 -5.08 -11.60 19.47
C PHE A 165 -6.43 -11.63 20.19
N ASP A 166 -7.33 -12.48 19.71
CA ASP A 166 -8.73 -12.54 20.12
C ASP A 166 -9.28 -13.98 20.09
N HIS A 167 -10.50 -14.18 20.61
CA HIS A 167 -11.16 -15.49 20.64
C HIS A 167 -11.39 -16.07 19.24
N LEU A 168 -11.76 -15.23 18.27
CA LEU A 168 -12.05 -15.68 16.91
C LEU A 168 -10.77 -16.26 16.27
N LEU A 169 -9.61 -15.67 16.54
CA LEU A 169 -8.33 -16.15 16.07
C LEU A 169 -7.96 -17.51 16.67
N ILE A 170 -7.95 -17.63 18.00
CA ILE A 170 -7.49 -18.86 18.67
C ILE A 170 -8.46 -20.02 18.43
N SER A 171 -9.77 -19.77 18.38
CA SER A 171 -10.79 -20.80 18.09
C SER A 171 -10.68 -21.36 16.66
N ASN A 172 -10.18 -20.55 15.71
CA ASN A 172 -9.94 -20.95 14.32
C ASN A 172 -8.48 -21.37 14.07
N THR A 173 -7.74 -21.71 15.13
CA THR A 173 -6.33 -22.12 15.04
C THR A 173 -6.12 -23.51 15.64
N SER A 174 -5.35 -24.34 14.95
CA SER A 174 -4.92 -25.66 15.43
C SER A 174 -3.69 -25.53 16.32
N ALA A 175 -3.52 -26.41 17.32
CA ALA A 175 -2.42 -26.31 18.29
C ALA A 175 -1.01 -26.37 17.65
N SER A 176 -0.86 -27.07 16.54
CA SER A 176 0.40 -27.17 15.78
C SER A 176 0.64 -26.00 14.82
N GLU A 177 -0.34 -25.11 14.64
CA GLU A 177 -0.26 -24.03 13.68
C GLU A 177 0.42 -22.79 14.28
N THR A 178 1.25 -22.13 13.47
CA THR A 178 1.81 -20.82 13.79
C THR A 178 0.80 -19.72 13.46
N ILE A 179 0.47 -18.90 14.45
CA ILE A 179 -0.29 -17.66 14.29
C ILE A 179 0.63 -16.58 13.77
N THR A 180 0.23 -15.91 12.70
CA THR A 180 1.10 -15.06 11.89
C THR A 180 0.57 -13.63 11.80
N TYR A 181 1.44 -12.65 12.06
CA TYR A 181 1.12 -11.23 12.09
C TYR A 181 2.03 -10.45 11.14
N PHE A 182 1.46 -9.45 10.47
CA PHE A 182 2.22 -8.41 9.78
C PHE A 182 1.86 -7.04 10.34
N PHE A 183 2.84 -6.26 10.73
CA PHE A 183 2.69 -4.87 11.18
C PHE A 183 3.46 -3.96 10.24
N GLY A 184 2.77 -3.27 9.35
CA GLY A 184 3.33 -2.19 8.52
C GLY A 184 3.15 -0.84 9.21
N GLY A 185 4.16 0.01 9.11
CA GLY A 185 4.16 1.32 9.79
C GLY A 185 4.19 1.10 11.30
N ILE A 186 5.13 0.28 11.75
CA ILE A 186 5.16 -0.22 13.12
C ILE A 186 5.36 0.91 14.15
N GLY A 187 5.95 2.05 13.76
CA GLY A 187 6.00 3.26 14.59
C GLY A 187 6.81 3.08 15.88
N ASP A 188 6.12 2.98 17.02
CA ASP A 188 6.70 2.68 18.35
C ASP A 188 6.37 1.27 18.86
N ALA A 189 5.81 0.42 18.01
CA ALA A 189 5.47 -0.98 18.27
C ALA A 189 4.43 -1.20 19.38
N ARG A 190 3.66 -0.18 19.77
CA ARG A 190 2.63 -0.31 20.83
C ARG A 190 1.65 -1.47 20.59
N HIS A 191 1.20 -1.66 19.35
CA HIS A 191 0.26 -2.74 18.99
C HIS A 191 0.92 -4.13 19.05
N LEU A 192 2.20 -4.23 18.68
CA LEU A 192 2.98 -5.47 18.80
C LEU A 192 3.12 -5.87 20.27
N PHE A 193 3.59 -4.95 21.11
CA PHE A 193 3.78 -5.21 22.54
C PHE A 193 2.45 -5.56 23.20
N GLN A 194 1.38 -4.84 22.87
CA GLN A 194 0.05 -5.14 23.39
C GLN A 194 -0.48 -6.51 22.95
N THR A 195 -0.19 -6.92 21.72
CA THR A 195 -0.54 -8.26 21.22
C THR A 195 0.25 -9.35 21.96
N ILE A 196 1.56 -9.18 22.15
CA ILE A 196 2.42 -10.11 22.90
C ILE A 196 1.94 -10.23 24.36
N ARG A 197 1.63 -9.09 25.00
CA ARG A 197 1.07 -9.06 26.36
C ARG A 197 -0.24 -9.83 26.43
N MET A 198 -1.16 -9.64 25.48
CA MET A 198 -2.45 -10.33 25.45
C MET A 198 -2.31 -11.84 25.30
N ILE A 199 -1.44 -12.29 24.40
CA ILE A 199 -1.14 -13.72 24.22
C ILE A 199 -0.68 -14.32 25.54
N TRP A 200 0.33 -13.71 26.17
CA TRP A 200 0.87 -14.21 27.43
C TRP A 200 -0.18 -14.21 28.53
N ALA A 201 -0.88 -13.09 28.73
CA ALA A 201 -1.87 -12.93 29.78
C ALA A 201 -2.97 -14.01 29.74
N ILE A 202 -3.36 -14.43 28.55
CA ILE A 202 -4.33 -15.51 28.34
C ILE A 202 -3.69 -16.88 28.60
N GLU A 203 -2.48 -17.14 28.08
CA GLU A 203 -1.81 -18.45 28.23
C GLU A 203 -1.31 -18.75 29.65
N SER A 204 -0.93 -17.74 30.43
CA SER A 204 -0.40 -17.90 31.79
C SER A 204 -1.46 -17.92 32.89
N GLU A 205 -2.76 -17.90 32.54
CA GLU A 205 -3.90 -17.81 33.47
C GLU A 205 -3.83 -16.63 34.46
N SER A 206 -3.01 -15.62 34.17
CA SER A 206 -2.76 -14.45 35.03
C SER A 206 -3.89 -13.42 35.01
N VAL A 207 -5.01 -13.72 34.36
CA VAL A 207 -6.21 -12.89 34.31
C VAL A 207 -7.42 -13.70 34.78
N ASN A 208 -8.30 -13.07 35.55
CA ASN A 208 -9.60 -13.62 35.91
C ASN A 208 -10.31 -14.17 34.66
N LYS A 209 -10.39 -15.50 34.54
CA LYS A 209 -10.95 -16.24 33.40
C LYS A 209 -12.36 -15.75 32.98
N GLY A 210 -13.10 -15.07 33.87
CA GLY A 210 -14.42 -14.52 33.57
C GLY A 210 -14.47 -13.10 32.97
N ARG A 211 -13.35 -12.38 32.77
CA ARG A 211 -13.35 -10.97 32.32
C ARG A 211 -12.76 -10.69 30.93
N VAL A 212 -12.03 -11.63 30.32
CA VAL A 212 -11.32 -11.41 29.03
C VAL A 212 -11.73 -12.41 27.94
N LEU A 213 -12.22 -13.60 28.31
CA LEU A 213 -12.70 -14.62 27.38
C LEU A 213 -13.94 -15.32 27.95
N ASP A 214 -14.85 -15.78 27.09
CA ASP A 214 -15.92 -16.71 27.47
C ASP A 214 -15.27 -18.01 27.96
N GLN A 215 -15.76 -18.58 29.07
CA GLN A 215 -15.16 -19.73 29.77
C GLN A 215 -15.19 -21.05 28.96
N ARG A 216 -15.65 -21.00 27.70
CA ARG A 216 -15.94 -22.17 26.85
C ARG A 216 -14.87 -22.52 25.83
N ALA A 217 -13.83 -21.70 25.66
CA ALA A 217 -12.77 -21.96 24.67
C ALA A 217 -11.63 -22.79 25.28
N GLU A 218 -11.28 -23.91 24.65
CA GLU A 218 -10.03 -24.62 24.97
C GLU A 218 -8.83 -23.76 24.58
N MET A 219 -8.04 -23.36 25.57
CA MET A 219 -6.81 -22.61 25.36
C MET A 219 -5.70 -23.51 24.82
N LYS A 220 -5.12 -23.11 23.68
CA LYS A 220 -4.03 -23.84 23.01
C LYS A 220 -2.78 -22.98 23.03
N LYS A 221 -1.63 -23.58 23.38
CA LYS A 221 -0.33 -22.93 23.22
C LYS A 221 0.11 -23.04 21.77
N CYS A 222 0.25 -21.91 21.09
CA CYS A 222 0.64 -21.85 19.68
C CYS A 222 2.07 -21.31 19.50
N ASN A 223 2.59 -21.42 18.28
CA ASN A 223 3.75 -20.62 17.84
C ASN A 223 3.26 -19.29 17.27
N TYR A 224 4.07 -18.24 17.37
CA TYR A 224 3.72 -16.88 16.96
C TYR A 224 4.84 -16.29 16.12
N HIS A 225 4.50 -15.80 14.92
CA HIS A 225 5.44 -15.15 14.01
C HIS A 225 4.97 -13.74 13.69
N PHE A 226 5.84 -12.76 13.93
CA PHE A 226 5.58 -11.35 13.71
C PHE A 226 6.52 -10.80 12.65
N THR A 227 5.99 -10.33 11.53
CA THR A 227 6.72 -9.49 10.57
C THR A 227 6.47 -8.03 10.90
N VAL A 228 7.51 -7.27 11.24
CA VAL A 228 7.42 -5.82 11.45
C VAL A 228 8.09 -5.07 10.30
N ASN A 229 7.42 -4.08 9.75
CA ASN A 229 7.87 -3.29 8.62
C ASN A 229 7.70 -1.80 8.88
N ASP A 230 8.73 -1.03 8.55
CA ASP A 230 8.67 0.43 8.51
C ASP A 230 9.54 0.96 7.36
N ILE A 231 9.12 2.08 6.76
CA ILE A 231 9.93 2.77 5.76
C ILE A 231 11.11 3.48 6.42
N ASN A 232 10.98 3.88 7.69
CA ASN A 232 12.02 4.57 8.44
C ASN A 232 12.91 3.59 9.23
N GLY A 233 14.19 3.54 8.87
CA GLY A 233 15.19 2.76 9.60
C GLY A 233 15.35 3.18 11.08
N CYS A 234 15.09 4.45 11.41
CA CYS A 234 15.10 4.94 12.79
C CYS A 234 14.02 4.28 13.66
N ALA A 235 12.80 4.08 13.14
CA ALA A 235 11.73 3.42 13.87
C ALA A 235 12.11 1.96 14.22
N LEU A 236 12.65 1.23 13.24
CA LEU A 236 13.14 -0.14 13.45
C LEU A 236 14.37 -0.20 14.37
N ALA A 237 15.29 0.77 14.28
CA ALA A 237 16.41 0.86 15.21
C ALA A 237 15.94 1.07 16.66
N ARG A 238 14.95 1.95 16.90
CA ARG A 238 14.31 2.09 18.22
C ARG A 238 13.72 0.78 18.71
N HIS A 239 13.00 0.06 17.85
CA HIS A 239 12.40 -1.24 18.22
C HIS A 239 13.44 -2.29 18.60
N LEU A 240 14.55 -2.35 17.88
CA LEU A 240 15.66 -3.24 18.23
C LEU A 240 16.18 -2.92 19.64
N LEU A 241 16.39 -1.64 19.97
CA LEU A 241 16.82 -1.23 21.32
C LEU A 241 15.79 -1.59 22.39
N VAL A 242 14.50 -1.39 22.13
CA VAL A 242 13.42 -1.77 23.05
C VAL A 242 13.43 -3.27 23.32
N LEU A 243 13.53 -4.11 22.28
CA LEU A 243 13.55 -5.57 22.42
C LEU A 243 14.77 -6.07 23.22
N LEU A 244 15.95 -5.45 23.02
CA LEU A 244 17.15 -5.76 23.80
C LEU A 244 16.99 -5.37 25.27
N LEU A 245 16.41 -4.20 25.56
CA LEU A 245 16.12 -3.75 26.93
C LEU A 245 15.08 -4.64 27.61
N LEU A 246 14.04 -5.10 26.89
CA LEU A 246 13.02 -5.99 27.43
C LEU A 246 13.60 -7.34 27.87
N GLU A 247 14.60 -7.87 27.17
CA GLU A 247 15.32 -9.07 27.59
C GLU A 247 16.06 -8.85 28.92
N GLU A 248 16.81 -7.75 29.04
CA GLU A 248 17.53 -7.37 30.26
C GLU A 248 16.57 -7.12 31.44
N ILE A 249 15.43 -6.49 31.18
CA ILE A 249 14.38 -6.28 32.19
C ILE A 249 13.82 -7.62 32.64
N ALA A 250 13.53 -8.54 31.71
CA ALA A 250 12.96 -9.85 32.03
C ALA A 250 13.89 -10.60 33.00
N ASP A 251 15.19 -10.63 32.71
CA ASP A 251 16.20 -11.28 33.54
C ASP A 251 16.30 -10.65 34.93
N ALA A 252 16.25 -9.31 35.02
CA ALA A 252 16.36 -8.59 36.27
C ALA A 252 15.12 -8.74 37.18
N VAL A 253 13.91 -8.71 36.61
CA VAL A 253 12.65 -8.70 37.39
C VAL A 253 12.13 -10.11 37.70
N GLY A 254 12.56 -11.13 36.97
CA GLY A 254 12.09 -12.49 37.20
C GLY A 254 10.57 -12.59 37.06
N ASN A 255 9.93 -13.35 37.96
CA ASN A 255 8.47 -13.49 38.03
C ASN A 255 7.82 -12.49 39.02
N THR A 256 8.54 -11.45 39.45
CA THR A 256 8.01 -10.42 40.34
C THR A 256 6.80 -9.76 39.69
N ALA A 257 5.71 -9.57 40.43
CA ALA A 257 4.54 -8.92 39.89
C ALA A 257 4.90 -7.48 39.44
N PRO A 258 4.36 -6.99 38.30
CA PRO A 258 4.73 -5.67 37.76
C PRO A 258 4.62 -4.50 38.74
N ASP A 259 3.64 -4.54 39.63
CA ASP A 259 3.34 -3.57 40.70
C ASP A 259 4.23 -3.72 41.95
N GLN A 260 4.99 -4.82 42.06
CA GLN A 260 5.81 -5.16 43.24
C GLN A 260 7.32 -4.97 43.01
N VAL A 261 7.72 -4.39 41.88
CA VAL A 261 9.13 -4.13 41.56
C VAL A 261 9.63 -2.94 42.39
N ASN A 262 10.10 -3.22 43.61
CA ASN A 262 10.53 -2.19 44.57
C ASN A 262 11.77 -1.39 44.12
N LYS A 263 12.74 -2.04 43.46
CA LYS A 263 13.94 -1.38 42.92
C LYS A 263 14.01 -1.65 41.42
N PRO A 264 13.56 -0.72 40.58
CA PRO A 264 13.52 -0.94 39.15
C PRO A 264 14.95 -1.08 38.60
N PRO A 265 15.20 -2.02 37.67
CA PRO A 265 16.49 -2.11 37.02
C PRO A 265 16.71 -0.88 36.13
N VAL A 266 17.97 -0.47 35.96
CA VAL A 266 18.32 0.70 35.13
C VAL A 266 17.75 0.56 33.71
N ALA A 267 17.74 -0.66 33.15
CA ALA A 267 17.15 -0.95 31.84
C ALA A 267 15.65 -0.57 31.74
N LEU A 268 14.86 -0.75 32.81
CA LEU A 268 13.44 -0.38 32.84
C LEU A 268 13.25 1.14 32.80
N VAL A 269 14.04 1.86 33.59
CA VAL A 269 14.01 3.34 33.61
C VAL A 269 14.54 3.90 32.29
N THR A 270 15.57 3.29 31.71
CA THR A 270 16.09 3.64 30.38
C THR A 270 15.04 3.42 29.30
N LEU A 271 14.32 2.29 29.33
CA LEU A 271 13.25 2.00 28.39
C LEU A 271 12.11 3.02 28.49
N PHE A 272 11.71 3.41 29.70
CA PHE A 272 10.73 4.48 29.91
C PHE A 272 11.14 5.78 29.20
N PHE A 273 12.37 6.26 29.42
CA PHE A 273 12.84 7.49 28.80
C PHE A 273 13.08 7.35 27.30
N LEU A 274 13.59 6.21 26.81
CA LEU A 274 13.72 5.92 25.38
C LEU A 274 12.36 6.05 24.70
N TYR A 275 11.32 5.47 25.30
CA TYR A 275 9.98 5.41 24.74
C TYR A 275 9.27 6.77 24.78
N ALA A 276 9.27 7.47 25.92
CA ALA A 276 8.42 8.64 26.16
C ALA A 276 9.17 9.98 26.36
N GLY A 277 10.46 9.96 26.72
CA GLY A 277 11.20 11.14 27.16
C GLY A 277 11.94 11.89 26.05
N TYR A 278 11.90 13.23 26.08
CA TYR A 278 12.77 14.09 25.25
C TYR A 278 14.22 14.11 25.75
N VAL A 279 14.37 14.02 27.07
CA VAL A 279 15.64 14.02 27.79
C VAL A 279 15.61 12.90 28.82
N MET A 280 16.79 12.47 29.27
CA MET A 280 16.94 11.42 30.27
C MET A 280 18.09 11.69 31.24
N PRO A 281 18.10 11.07 32.44
CA PRO A 281 19.24 11.15 33.35
C PRO A 281 20.52 10.58 32.74
N ALA A 282 21.68 11.06 33.18
CA ALA A 282 22.98 10.65 32.63
C ALA A 282 23.23 9.13 32.71
N GLN A 283 22.85 8.50 33.83
CA GLN A 283 22.98 7.05 34.01
C GLN A 283 22.15 6.25 32.98
N ASN A 284 20.95 6.71 32.66
CA ASN A 284 20.10 6.07 31.65
C ASN A 284 20.63 6.31 30.24
N TYR A 285 21.22 7.48 29.98
CA TYR A 285 21.90 7.74 28.72
C TYR A 285 23.10 6.82 28.51
N GLU A 286 23.90 6.56 29.56
CA GLU A 286 24.99 5.58 29.50
C GLU A 286 24.48 4.17 29.19
N CYS A 287 23.40 3.74 29.86
CA CYS A 287 22.72 2.47 29.58
C CYS A 287 22.20 2.40 28.13
N LEU A 288 21.60 3.49 27.61
CA LEU A 288 21.19 3.59 26.21
C LEU A 288 22.39 3.43 25.26
N GLN A 289 23.51 4.11 25.50
CA GLN A 289 24.72 4.02 24.67
C GLN A 289 25.34 2.62 24.69
N GLN A 290 25.29 1.93 25.83
CA GLN A 290 25.69 0.53 25.94
C GLN A 290 24.75 -0.37 25.11
N THR A 291 23.44 -0.14 25.17
CA THR A 291 22.45 -0.88 24.37
C THR A 291 22.65 -0.65 22.87
N ILE A 292 22.94 0.59 22.44
CA ILE A 292 23.28 0.92 21.05
C ILE A 292 24.54 0.17 20.60
N SER A 293 25.57 0.12 21.46
CA SER A 293 26.80 -0.61 21.17
C SER A 293 26.55 -2.11 21.01
N ARG A 294 25.72 -2.69 21.89
CA ARG A 294 25.26 -4.08 21.79
C ARG A 294 24.49 -4.32 20.48
N ALA A 295 23.58 -3.43 20.11
CA ALA A 295 22.82 -3.50 18.86
C ALA A 295 23.73 -3.49 17.63
N LEU A 296 24.76 -2.64 17.60
CA LEU A 296 25.74 -2.59 16.51
C LEU A 296 26.56 -3.88 16.42
N GLN A 297 26.99 -4.44 17.55
CA GLN A 297 27.74 -5.71 17.60
C GLN A 297 26.91 -6.89 17.07
N VAL A 298 25.64 -7.01 17.48
CA VAL A 298 24.78 -8.10 16.97
C VAL A 298 24.49 -7.96 15.47
N LEU A 299 24.33 -6.73 14.97
CA LEU A 299 24.11 -6.49 13.53
C LEU A 299 25.36 -6.71 12.68
N ALA A 300 26.55 -6.52 13.26
CA ALA A 300 27.84 -6.85 12.65
C ALA A 300 28.14 -8.36 12.65
N GLY A 301 27.42 -9.15 13.44
CA GLY A 301 27.65 -10.59 13.62
C GLY A 301 28.67 -10.93 14.71
N ASP A 302 29.13 -9.94 15.48
CA ASP A 302 30.10 -10.09 16.58
C ASP A 302 29.44 -10.61 17.87
N ALA A 303 28.11 -10.56 17.95
CA ALA A 303 27.32 -11.04 19.08
C ALA A 303 26.02 -11.72 18.58
N THR A 304 25.42 -12.57 19.42
CA THR A 304 24.17 -13.27 19.07
C THR A 304 22.96 -12.39 19.32
N LEU A 305 22.07 -12.27 18.33
CA LEU A 305 20.74 -11.72 18.56
C LEU A 305 19.94 -12.63 19.52
N PRO A 306 18.96 -12.07 20.26
CA PRO A 306 17.97 -12.87 20.96
C PRO A 306 17.32 -13.89 20.01
N GLY A 307 17.17 -15.15 20.44
CA GLY A 307 16.76 -16.26 19.55
C GLY A 307 15.38 -16.10 18.90
N PHE A 308 14.55 -15.20 19.41
CA PHE A 308 13.25 -14.85 18.83
C PHE A 308 13.33 -13.75 17.76
N LEU A 309 14.47 -13.07 17.57
CA LEU A 309 14.60 -11.90 16.72
C LEU A 309 15.40 -12.19 15.45
N PHE A 310 14.91 -11.69 14.32
CA PHE A 310 15.56 -11.81 13.01
C PHE A 310 15.62 -10.44 12.31
N VAL A 311 16.82 -10.02 11.91
CA VAL A 311 17.03 -8.77 11.15
C VAL A 311 17.68 -9.11 9.81
N TYR A 312 16.96 -8.81 8.72
CA TYR A 312 17.44 -9.07 7.35
C TYR A 312 18.76 -8.34 7.09
N GLU A 313 19.56 -8.87 6.16
CA GLU A 313 20.66 -8.10 5.55
C GLU A 313 20.08 -6.95 4.71
N TYR A 314 19.03 -7.26 3.93
CA TYR A 314 18.28 -6.29 3.17
C TYR A 314 17.63 -5.24 4.10
N GLY A 315 18.01 -3.98 3.95
CA GLY A 315 17.49 -2.87 4.77
C GLY A 315 18.16 -2.72 6.15
N ARG A 316 19.18 -3.53 6.48
CA ARG A 316 19.97 -3.42 7.72
C ARG A 316 20.76 -2.11 7.80
N GLU A 317 21.25 -1.64 6.66
CA GLU A 317 22.15 -0.49 6.58
C GLU A 317 21.51 0.78 7.14
N SER A 318 20.21 0.99 6.93
CA SER A 318 19.50 2.16 7.48
C SER A 318 19.40 2.08 9.01
N ILE A 319 19.19 0.89 9.58
CA ILE A 319 19.19 0.65 11.03
C ILE A 319 20.58 0.93 11.61
N ILE A 320 21.63 0.37 10.98
CA ILE A 320 23.03 0.60 11.39
C ILE A 320 23.36 2.09 11.33
N THR A 321 22.97 2.77 10.25
CA THR A 321 23.22 4.20 10.06
C THR A 321 22.59 5.02 11.18
N ALA A 322 21.32 4.76 11.51
CA ALA A 322 20.64 5.43 12.62
C ALA A 322 21.35 5.21 13.96
N LEU A 323 21.72 3.96 14.29
CA LEU A 323 22.44 3.62 15.51
C LEU A 323 23.80 4.32 15.61
N GLN A 324 24.58 4.35 14.53
CA GLN A 324 25.89 5.04 14.47
C GLN A 324 25.74 6.55 14.65
N GLN A 325 24.71 7.16 14.06
CA GLN A 325 24.41 8.57 14.20
C GLN A 325 24.03 8.92 15.65
N TRP A 326 23.22 8.10 16.31
CA TRP A 326 22.84 8.27 17.72
C TRP A 326 23.99 8.06 18.70
N GLN A 327 24.99 7.26 18.31
CA GLN A 327 26.20 7.05 19.11
C GLN A 327 27.15 8.25 19.07
N LYS A 328 27.23 8.98 17.95
CA LYS A 328 28.31 9.95 17.71
C LYS A 328 27.86 11.39 17.51
N ALA A 329 26.82 11.64 16.72
CA ALA A 329 26.54 12.96 16.17
C ALA A 329 25.22 13.57 16.67
N ALA A 330 24.23 12.73 17.01
CA ALA A 330 22.90 13.21 17.35
C ALA A 330 22.86 14.07 18.62
N ALA A 331 23.69 13.75 19.63
CA ALA A 331 23.74 14.53 20.87
C ALA A 331 24.31 15.94 20.66
N ASP A 332 25.25 16.09 19.71
CA ASP A 332 25.85 17.38 19.35
C ASP A 332 24.91 18.21 18.48
N ALA A 333 24.21 17.57 17.55
CA ALA A 333 23.22 18.22 16.69
C ALA A 333 21.93 18.61 17.45
N PHE A 334 21.53 17.80 18.42
CA PHE A 334 20.33 17.97 19.24
C PHE A 334 20.66 17.91 20.74
N PRO A 335 21.35 18.93 21.27
CA PRO A 335 21.62 19.04 22.69
C PRO A 335 20.31 19.18 23.48
N ALA A 336 20.35 18.87 24.78
CA ALA A 336 19.17 18.88 25.65
C ALA A 336 18.37 20.20 25.58
N HIS A 337 19.04 21.36 25.51
CA HIS A 337 18.36 22.65 25.41
C HIS A 337 17.53 22.84 24.13
N ASN A 338 17.95 22.25 23.00
CA ASN A 338 17.18 22.26 21.75
C ASN A 338 15.90 21.44 21.92
N LEU A 339 16.01 20.24 22.48
CA LEU A 339 14.87 19.34 22.71
C LEU A 339 13.86 19.93 23.71
N VAL A 340 14.34 20.53 24.79
CA VAL A 340 13.50 21.22 25.77
C VAL A 340 12.80 22.42 25.14
N SER A 341 13.48 23.18 24.29
CA SER A 341 12.87 24.31 23.58
C SER A 341 11.83 23.86 22.56
N GLN A 342 12.05 22.73 21.89
CA GLN A 342 11.07 22.15 20.97
C GLN A 342 9.83 21.62 21.68
N ALA A 343 9.97 20.94 22.83
CA ALA A 343 8.83 20.52 23.65
C ALA A 343 7.91 21.72 24.00
N LYS A 344 8.49 22.90 24.26
CA LYS A 344 7.72 24.14 24.45
C LYS A 344 7.04 24.63 23.19
N ALA A 345 7.75 24.63 22.06
CA ALA A 345 7.18 25.02 20.78
C ALA A 345 6.00 24.13 20.37
N THR A 346 6.04 22.84 20.73
CA THR A 346 4.93 21.89 20.55
C THR A 346 3.68 22.33 21.32
N ILE A 347 3.82 22.69 22.60
CA ILE A 347 2.70 23.19 23.43
C ILE A 347 2.12 24.48 22.85
N GLN A 348 2.98 25.41 22.44
CA GLN A 348 2.53 26.68 21.87
C GLN A 348 1.70 26.45 20.59
N ARG A 349 2.14 25.53 19.72
CA ARG A 349 1.39 25.15 18.51
C ARG A 349 0.04 24.52 18.82
N TRP A 350 -0.06 23.69 19.86
CA TRP A 350 -1.36 23.17 20.32
C TRP A 350 -2.30 24.28 20.80
N SER A 351 -1.77 25.28 21.48
CA SER A 351 -2.55 26.44 21.93
C SER A 351 -3.03 27.33 20.77
N GLU A 352 -2.26 27.43 19.68
CA GLU A 352 -2.56 28.30 18.53
C GLU A 352 -3.54 27.65 17.53
N THR A 353 -3.54 26.31 17.40
CA THR A 353 -4.36 25.57 16.42
C THR A 353 -5.82 25.38 16.82
N GLY A 354 -6.29 26.04 17.88
CA GLY A 354 -7.69 25.95 18.32
C GLY A 354 -8.06 24.61 18.97
N GLN A 355 -7.11 23.69 19.16
CA GLN A 355 -7.20 22.60 20.13
C GLN A 355 -7.13 23.17 21.56
N LYS A 356 -8.12 23.99 21.93
CA LYS A 356 -8.43 24.32 23.32
C LYS A 356 -9.02 23.07 24.01
N THR A 357 -8.28 21.97 24.05
CA THR A 357 -8.45 21.05 25.15
C THR A 357 -7.75 21.69 26.33
N ASP A 358 -8.51 21.97 27.37
CA ASP A 358 -8.00 22.27 28.70
C ASP A 358 -6.68 21.52 28.93
N VAL A 359 -5.61 22.22 29.32
CA VAL A 359 -4.33 21.55 29.63
C VAL A 359 -4.56 20.45 30.69
N ALA A 360 -5.59 20.61 31.53
CA ALA A 360 -6.04 19.58 32.47
C ALA A 360 -6.62 18.31 31.81
N GLY A 361 -7.15 18.39 30.59
CA GLY A 361 -7.64 17.24 29.81
C GLY A 361 -6.55 16.54 28.98
N MET A 362 -5.31 17.05 28.99
CA MET A 362 -4.21 16.49 28.20
C MET A 362 -3.53 15.30 28.89
N ALA A 363 -3.67 15.16 30.19
CA ALA A 363 -3.04 14.10 30.97
C ALA A 363 -4.05 13.43 31.89
N SER A 364 -3.84 12.13 32.17
CA SER A 364 -4.55 11.43 33.23
C SER A 364 -4.34 12.11 34.58
N GLU A 365 -5.28 11.94 35.52
CA GLU A 365 -5.25 12.60 36.85
C GLU A 365 -3.91 12.45 37.56
N GLY A 366 -3.35 11.24 37.56
CA GLY A 366 -2.04 10.96 38.15
C GLY A 366 -0.86 11.68 37.49
N CYS A 367 -1.02 12.30 36.33
CA CYS A 367 0.06 12.98 35.60
C CYS A 367 -0.08 14.52 35.61
N HIS A 368 -1.11 15.08 36.25
CA HIS A 368 -1.36 16.53 36.21
C HIS A 368 -0.20 17.36 36.77
N GLU A 369 0.42 16.91 37.87
CA GLU A 369 1.58 17.59 38.46
C GLU A 369 2.82 17.49 37.56
N GLU A 370 3.09 16.30 37.03
CA GLU A 370 4.20 16.05 36.11
C GLU A 370 4.08 16.88 34.82
N LEU A 371 2.86 17.06 34.29
CA LEU A 371 2.60 17.91 33.13
C LEU A 371 3.09 19.35 33.36
N GLN A 372 2.93 19.90 34.56
CA GLN A 372 3.45 21.24 34.89
C GLN A 372 4.97 21.31 34.81
N TYR A 373 5.66 20.25 35.24
CA TYR A 373 7.11 20.14 35.15
C TYR A 373 7.58 20.01 33.70
N TRP A 374 6.86 19.19 32.93
CA TRP A 374 7.13 18.94 31.53
C TRP A 374 6.97 20.21 30.69
N ILE A 375 5.90 20.98 30.88
CA ILE A 375 5.65 22.25 30.17
C ILE A 375 6.84 23.23 30.30
N VAL A 376 7.47 23.26 31.47
CA VAL A 376 8.55 24.22 31.75
C VAL A 376 9.91 23.72 31.27
N SER A 377 10.14 22.41 31.24
CA SER A 377 11.48 21.85 31.17
C SER A 377 11.64 20.59 30.30
N GLY A 378 10.58 20.07 29.69
CA GLY A 378 10.58 18.80 28.95
C GLY A 378 10.84 17.56 29.82
N LEU A 379 10.82 17.73 31.15
CA LEU A 379 11.15 16.72 32.14
C LEU A 379 10.02 15.70 32.33
N LEU A 380 10.35 14.42 32.30
CA LEU A 380 9.56 13.35 32.90
C LEU A 380 10.24 12.85 34.17
N LEU A 381 9.45 12.49 35.19
CA LEU A 381 9.95 12.09 36.48
C LEU A 381 10.39 10.61 36.46
N PRO A 382 11.61 10.30 36.94
CA PRO A 382 12.02 8.92 37.20
C PRO A 382 11.32 8.37 38.47
N PRO A 383 11.56 7.09 38.82
CA PRO A 383 11.17 6.54 40.12
C PRO A 383 11.58 7.43 41.29
N ASP A 384 10.78 7.46 42.35
CA ASP A 384 11.01 8.39 43.47
C ASP A 384 12.39 8.26 44.11
N ASP A 385 12.97 7.06 44.18
CA ASP A 385 14.30 6.84 44.75
C ASP A 385 15.43 7.41 43.88
N GLU A 386 15.18 7.63 42.59
CA GLU A 386 16.15 8.14 41.64
C GLU A 386 16.11 9.68 41.49
N ILE A 387 15.10 10.36 42.06
CA ILE A 387 14.99 11.82 41.96
C ILE A 387 16.08 12.49 42.83
N PRO A 388 17.03 13.24 42.24
CA PRO A 388 18.10 13.89 43.00
C PRO A 388 17.54 14.94 43.98
N ARG A 389 18.19 15.12 45.14
CA ARG A 389 17.76 16.10 46.16
C ARG A 389 17.63 17.53 45.58
N ALA A 390 18.54 17.92 44.71
CA ALA A 390 18.51 19.23 44.04
C ALA A 390 17.27 19.39 43.17
N LEU A 391 16.95 18.38 42.35
CA LEU A 391 15.74 18.37 41.52
C LEU A 391 14.48 18.41 42.40
N ARG A 392 14.41 17.59 43.46
CA ARG A 392 13.29 17.57 44.41
C ARG A 392 13.01 18.95 45.03
N LYS A 393 14.06 19.73 45.32
CA LYS A 393 13.93 21.11 45.80
C LYS A 393 13.34 22.03 44.73
N LEU A 394 13.80 21.93 43.49
CA LEU A 394 13.31 22.74 42.37
C LEU A 394 11.83 22.44 42.06
N LEU A 395 11.42 21.17 42.04
CA LEU A 395 10.03 20.76 41.83
C LEU A 395 9.10 21.37 42.90
N LYS A 396 9.48 21.28 44.18
CA LYS A 396 8.73 21.89 45.29
C LYS A 396 8.63 23.42 45.18
N MET A 397 9.66 24.08 44.67
CA MET A 397 9.63 25.53 44.43
C MET A 397 8.72 25.88 43.25
N LEU A 398 8.69 25.05 42.21
CA LEU A 398 7.80 25.23 41.06
C LEU A 398 6.33 25.12 41.43
N MET A 399 5.96 24.16 42.29
CA MET A 399 4.59 24.05 42.83
C MET A 399 4.15 25.26 43.67
N ARG A 400 5.09 26.11 44.10
CA ARG A 400 4.82 27.38 44.78
C ARG A 400 4.83 28.58 43.82
N GLY A 401 4.85 28.34 42.51
CA GLY A 401 4.91 29.37 41.47
C GLY A 401 6.28 30.00 41.25
N GLN A 402 7.38 29.35 41.68
CA GLN A 402 8.75 29.90 41.62
C GLN A 402 9.70 29.00 40.80
N SER A 403 10.88 29.50 40.43
CA SER A 403 11.99 28.66 39.91
C SER A 403 11.77 27.91 38.60
N ALA A 404 10.78 28.28 37.77
CA ALA A 404 10.58 27.68 36.44
C ALA A 404 11.85 27.74 35.56
N MET A 405 12.52 28.89 35.53
CA MET A 405 13.77 29.06 34.77
C MET A 405 14.93 28.24 35.36
N ASN A 406 14.98 28.11 36.69
CA ASN A 406 16.00 27.31 37.37
C ASN A 406 15.80 25.81 37.11
N LEU A 407 14.54 25.33 37.08
CA LEU A 407 14.24 23.95 36.70
C LEU A 407 14.65 23.67 35.26
N LYS A 408 14.27 24.56 34.32
CA LYS A 408 14.69 24.46 32.93
C LYS A 408 16.22 24.36 32.81
N HIS A 409 16.93 25.32 33.42
CA HIS A 409 18.39 25.36 33.36
C HIS A 409 19.04 24.12 33.99
N TYR A 410 18.48 23.63 35.10
CA TYR A 410 18.93 22.39 35.72
C TYR A 410 18.81 21.20 34.77
N VAL A 411 17.68 21.05 34.09
CA VAL A 411 17.49 19.97 33.09
C VAL A 411 18.47 20.12 31.94
N GLU A 412 18.60 21.32 31.37
CA GLU A 412 19.52 21.60 30.25
C GLU A 412 20.99 21.28 30.58
N GLN A 413 21.40 21.40 31.84
CA GLN A 413 22.77 21.14 32.29
C GLN A 413 23.02 19.71 32.74
N ASN A 414 22.03 19.06 33.37
CA ASN A 414 22.23 17.80 34.07
C ASN A 414 21.64 16.59 33.33
N TRP A 415 20.72 16.82 32.40
CA TRP A 415 20.07 15.76 31.62
C TRP A 415 20.69 15.64 30.23
N LYS A 416 20.58 14.45 29.64
CA LYS A 416 21.09 14.12 28.32
C LYS A 416 19.94 14.01 27.32
N PRO A 417 20.16 14.33 26.03
CA PRO A 417 19.12 14.24 25.01
C PRO A 417 18.76 12.78 24.74
N ASN A 418 17.47 12.50 24.52
CA ASN A 418 17.05 11.24 23.93
C ASN A 418 17.36 11.25 22.43
N VAL A 419 18.58 10.84 22.10
CA VAL A 419 19.10 10.81 20.72
C VAL A 419 18.26 9.97 19.76
N THR A 420 17.52 8.99 20.26
CA THR A 420 16.75 8.05 19.42
C THR A 420 15.53 8.68 18.75
N LEU A 421 15.14 9.87 19.16
CA LEU A 421 14.06 10.64 18.54
C LEU A 421 14.53 11.42 17.30
N ALA A 422 15.84 11.56 17.09
CA ALA A 422 16.41 12.31 15.98
C ALA A 422 16.55 11.45 14.72
N ASP A 423 15.90 11.86 13.63
CA ASP A 423 16.23 11.38 12.28
C ASP A 423 17.27 12.31 11.64
N MET A 424 18.53 11.87 11.69
CA MET A 424 19.66 12.64 11.15
C MET A 424 19.75 12.55 9.62
N THR A 425 19.03 11.63 8.96
CA THR A 425 19.12 11.43 7.51
C THR A 425 18.35 12.50 6.73
N ASN A 426 17.31 13.08 7.31
CA ASN A 426 16.40 14.03 6.66
C ASN A 426 16.43 15.44 7.28
N LEU A 427 17.46 15.78 8.06
CA LEU A 427 17.61 17.04 8.80
C LEU A 427 17.30 18.31 8.01
N ASN A 428 17.72 18.35 6.73
CA ASN A 428 17.57 19.53 5.90
C ASN A 428 16.15 19.71 5.35
N GLU A 429 15.34 18.66 5.32
CA GLU A 429 13.95 18.66 4.83
C GLU A 429 12.94 18.79 5.98
N ILE A 430 13.23 18.24 7.17
CA ILE A 430 12.33 18.22 8.34
C ILE A 430 12.55 19.44 9.27
N LYS A 431 12.92 20.61 8.73
CA LYS A 431 13.38 21.78 9.51
C LYS A 431 12.42 22.32 10.60
N GLN A 432 11.18 21.85 10.71
CA GLN A 432 10.20 22.33 11.70
C GLN A 432 9.57 21.24 12.60
N ASP A 433 9.76 19.94 12.32
CA ASP A 433 9.03 18.85 13.01
C ASP A 433 9.83 17.55 13.18
N VAL A 434 11.12 17.66 13.52
CA VAL A 434 11.99 16.47 13.77
C VAL A 434 11.43 15.56 14.89
N PHE A 435 10.57 16.09 15.76
CA PHE A 435 9.97 15.40 16.89
C PHE A 435 8.45 15.49 16.76
N ALA A 436 7.82 14.37 16.42
CA ALA A 436 6.39 14.30 16.19
C ALA A 436 5.60 14.90 17.37
N VAL A 437 4.71 15.85 17.04
CA VAL A 437 3.89 16.68 17.93
C VAL A 437 2.76 15.85 18.56
N HIS A 438 3.11 14.84 19.37
CA HIS A 438 2.14 13.97 20.05
C HIS A 438 2.03 14.29 21.54
N ASN A 439 0.80 14.23 22.06
CA ASN A 439 0.54 14.32 23.49
C ASN A 439 0.98 13.03 24.19
N LEU A 440 2.25 12.98 24.60
CA LEU A 440 2.84 11.83 25.27
C LEU A 440 2.12 11.40 26.56
N PHE A 441 1.34 12.28 27.20
CA PHE A 441 0.57 11.92 28.39
C PHE A 441 -0.67 11.06 28.07
N GLN A 442 -1.05 10.93 26.79
CA GLN A 442 -1.99 9.89 26.34
C GLN A 442 -1.41 8.48 26.50
N LEU A 443 -0.08 8.34 26.63
CA LEU A 443 0.53 7.05 26.94
C LEU A 443 0.12 6.52 28.32
N ALA A 444 -0.44 7.34 29.22
CA ALA A 444 -0.98 6.86 30.49
C ALA A 444 -2.25 6.00 30.32
N SER A 445 -3.08 6.29 29.31
CA SER A 445 -4.26 5.47 28.99
C SER A 445 -3.93 4.26 28.12
N MET A 446 -2.84 4.32 27.35
CA MET A 446 -2.44 3.29 26.38
C MET A 446 -2.41 1.84 26.94
N PRO A 447 -1.84 1.54 28.13
CA PRO A 447 -1.70 0.15 28.60
C PRO A 447 -3.03 -0.53 28.96
N TYR A 448 -4.06 0.26 29.27
CA TYR A 448 -5.31 -0.16 29.91
C TYR A 448 -6.56 0.11 29.05
N ALA A 449 -6.48 1.04 28.09
CA ALA A 449 -7.63 1.45 27.28
C ALA A 449 -8.28 0.31 26.50
N CYS A 450 -7.47 -0.59 25.92
CA CYS A 450 -7.97 -1.68 25.07
C CYS A 450 -7.91 -3.06 25.73
N THR A 451 -7.43 -3.20 26.97
CA THR A 451 -7.36 -4.51 27.63
C THR A 451 -7.46 -4.42 29.14
N ARG A 452 -8.17 -5.38 29.76
CA ARG A 452 -8.16 -5.59 31.22
C ARG A 452 -6.96 -6.44 31.68
N ILE A 453 -5.80 -6.32 31.03
CA ILE A 453 -4.58 -7.07 31.38
C ILE A 453 -3.87 -6.34 32.52
N GLY A 454 -3.82 -6.98 33.69
CA GLY A 454 -3.30 -6.37 34.90
C GLY A 454 -4.36 -5.56 35.65
N LYS A 455 -3.95 -4.90 36.73
CA LYS A 455 -4.74 -3.89 37.43
C LYS A 455 -4.24 -2.51 37.00
N ASP A 456 -5.14 -1.53 37.00
CA ASP A 456 -4.71 -0.13 36.95
C ASP A 456 -3.74 0.13 38.11
N PRO A 457 -2.69 0.96 37.91
CA PRO A 457 -1.77 1.29 38.98
C PRO A 457 -2.53 1.88 40.16
N GLU A 458 -2.17 1.49 41.37
CA GLU A 458 -2.78 2.05 42.59
C GLU A 458 -2.20 3.44 42.85
N ASN A 459 -3.03 4.48 42.76
CA ASN A 459 -2.68 5.89 43.01
C ASN A 459 -1.46 6.41 42.20
N PRO A 460 -1.44 6.30 40.86
CA PRO A 460 -0.34 6.77 40.04
C PRO A 460 -0.10 8.28 40.25
N GLN A 461 1.18 8.69 40.32
CA GLN A 461 1.60 10.08 40.54
C GLN A 461 2.42 10.66 39.38
N LYS A 462 2.77 9.83 38.39
CA LYS A 462 3.56 10.20 37.21
C LYS A 462 3.40 9.17 36.09
N LEU A 463 3.81 9.53 34.88
CA LEU A 463 3.71 8.68 33.69
C LEU A 463 4.49 7.37 33.83
N TYR A 464 5.61 7.39 34.56
CA TYR A 464 6.38 6.19 34.87
C TYR A 464 5.52 5.10 35.54
N ASP A 465 4.62 5.47 36.45
CA ASP A 465 3.78 4.53 37.21
C ASP A 465 2.79 3.78 36.30
N TYR A 466 2.43 4.37 35.15
CA TYR A 466 1.59 3.72 34.13
C TYR A 466 2.40 2.81 33.20
N LEU A 467 3.57 3.28 32.75
CA LEU A 467 4.37 2.60 31.71
C LEU A 467 5.29 1.51 32.26
N ALA A 468 5.81 1.65 33.47
CA ALA A 468 6.71 0.65 34.03
C ALA A 468 6.04 -0.73 34.18
N PRO A 469 4.81 -0.86 34.73
CA PRO A 469 4.11 -2.14 34.78
C PRO A 469 3.84 -2.75 33.40
N PHE A 470 3.55 -1.90 32.41
CA PHE A 470 3.38 -2.31 31.02
C PHE A 470 4.64 -2.98 30.47
N PHE A 471 5.81 -2.34 30.63
CA PHE A 471 7.07 -2.88 30.13
C PHE A 471 7.54 -4.12 30.91
N VAL A 472 7.33 -4.16 32.23
CA VAL A 472 7.63 -5.36 33.03
C VAL A 472 6.80 -6.55 32.55
N HIS A 473 5.49 -6.37 32.35
CA HIS A 473 4.64 -7.43 31.82
C HIS A 473 5.02 -7.82 30.38
N THR A 474 5.43 -6.86 29.55
CA THR A 474 5.91 -7.13 28.18
C THR A 474 7.18 -7.96 28.20
N ALA A 475 8.14 -7.62 29.08
CA ALA A 475 9.39 -8.36 29.26
C ALA A 475 9.12 -9.80 29.73
N GLN A 476 8.21 -9.97 30.70
CA GLN A 476 7.77 -11.28 31.16
C GLN A 476 7.08 -12.09 30.06
N ALA A 477 6.27 -11.45 29.22
CA ALA A 477 5.62 -12.09 28.08
C ALA A 477 6.63 -12.56 27.02
N VAL A 478 7.60 -11.73 26.65
CA VAL A 478 8.68 -12.11 25.73
C VAL A 478 9.43 -13.33 26.25
N ARG A 479 9.81 -13.34 27.54
CA ARG A 479 10.49 -14.49 28.16
C ARG A 479 9.57 -15.71 28.27
N GLY A 480 8.32 -15.54 28.66
CA GLY A 480 7.35 -16.62 28.84
C GLY A 480 6.96 -17.32 27.53
N LEU A 481 7.08 -16.61 26.41
CA LEU A 481 6.86 -17.12 25.06
C LEU A 481 8.15 -17.57 24.36
N ALA A 482 9.30 -17.57 25.06
CA ALA A 482 10.57 -17.97 24.48
C ALA A 482 10.48 -19.37 23.85
N GLY A 483 11.07 -19.51 22.66
CA GLY A 483 11.00 -20.73 21.84
C GLY A 483 9.72 -20.88 21.00
N ARG A 484 8.68 -20.06 21.24
CA ARG A 484 7.44 -20.01 20.44
C ARG A 484 7.18 -18.64 19.83
N LEU A 485 7.93 -17.61 20.23
CA LEU A 485 7.87 -16.27 19.68
C LEU A 485 8.95 -16.10 18.60
N HIS A 486 8.57 -15.51 17.47
CA HIS A 486 9.48 -15.08 16.42
C HIS A 486 9.10 -13.69 15.90
N VAL A 487 10.07 -12.81 15.75
CA VAL A 487 9.93 -11.43 15.26
C VAL A 487 10.97 -11.18 14.18
N GLU A 488 10.55 -10.87 12.96
CA GLU A 488 11.41 -10.48 11.85
C GLU A 488 11.23 -8.99 11.52
N MET A 489 12.31 -8.27 11.22
CA MET A 489 12.30 -6.81 11.00
C MET A 489 12.69 -6.44 9.58
N MET A 490 11.80 -5.78 8.83
CA MET A 490 11.98 -5.43 7.41
C MET A 490 11.88 -3.92 7.15
N THR A 491 12.99 -3.27 6.81
CA THR A 491 12.97 -1.86 6.39
C THR A 491 12.49 -1.72 4.94
N GLY A 492 11.68 -0.71 4.67
CA GLY A 492 11.31 -0.26 3.32
C GLY A 492 9.82 0.01 3.18
N ASP A 493 9.44 0.52 2.01
CA ASP A 493 8.04 0.79 1.67
C ASP A 493 7.19 -0.51 1.75
N VAL A 494 6.01 -0.41 2.35
CA VAL A 494 5.14 -1.57 2.61
C VAL A 494 4.69 -2.26 1.31
N THR A 495 4.43 -1.53 0.22
CA THR A 495 4.01 -2.15 -1.05
C THR A 495 5.12 -3.00 -1.65
N VAL A 496 6.37 -2.55 -1.51
CA VAL A 496 7.56 -3.28 -1.98
C VAL A 496 7.79 -4.49 -1.08
N ALA A 497 7.72 -4.32 0.24
CA ALA A 497 7.86 -5.40 1.21
C ALA A 497 6.83 -6.53 0.96
N LEU A 498 5.54 -6.19 0.88
CA LEU A 498 4.47 -7.16 0.62
C LEU A 498 4.62 -7.84 -0.75
N GLY A 499 5.00 -7.09 -1.78
CA GLY A 499 5.26 -7.63 -3.12
C GLY A 499 6.40 -8.67 -3.12
N ARG A 500 7.50 -8.37 -2.43
CA ARG A 500 8.65 -9.30 -2.29
C ARG A 500 8.30 -10.52 -1.46
N ILE A 501 7.55 -10.40 -0.38
CA ILE A 501 7.06 -11.54 0.43
C ILE A 501 6.20 -12.47 -0.44
N THR A 502 5.25 -11.90 -1.19
CA THR A 502 4.34 -12.67 -2.07
C THR A 502 5.10 -13.47 -3.12
N LYS A 503 6.19 -12.91 -3.67
CA LYS A 503 7.01 -13.56 -4.70
C LYS A 503 8.19 -14.36 -4.14
N GLN A 504 8.34 -14.43 -2.82
CA GLN A 504 9.49 -15.06 -2.13
C GLN A 504 10.85 -14.50 -2.60
N ASP A 505 10.89 -13.19 -2.82
CA ASP A 505 12.00 -12.45 -3.43
C ASP A 505 12.68 -11.50 -2.44
N VAL A 506 12.67 -11.87 -1.16
CA VAL A 506 13.41 -11.16 -0.10
C VAL A 506 14.75 -11.87 0.07
N LYS A 507 15.85 -11.16 -0.23
CA LYS A 507 17.21 -11.66 -0.05
C LYS A 507 17.39 -12.17 1.39
N ASP A 508 17.95 -13.37 1.53
CA ASP A 508 18.28 -14.03 2.80
C ASP A 508 17.10 -14.28 3.75
N ARG A 509 15.85 -14.16 3.28
CA ARG A 509 14.67 -14.54 4.07
C ARG A 509 14.50 -16.06 4.09
N PRO A 510 14.47 -16.69 5.28
CA PRO A 510 14.25 -18.14 5.38
C PRO A 510 12.96 -18.59 4.70
N ARG A 511 13.02 -19.64 3.88
CA ARG A 511 11.87 -20.13 3.10
C ARG A 511 10.67 -20.59 3.95
N HIS A 512 10.92 -20.96 5.22
CA HIS A 512 9.88 -21.41 6.14
C HIS A 512 9.13 -20.26 6.81
N PHE A 513 9.57 -19.01 6.62
CA PHE A 513 8.87 -17.83 7.14
C PHE A 513 7.55 -17.62 6.40
N PRO A 514 6.54 -17.03 7.07
CA PRO A 514 5.19 -16.92 6.54
C PRO A 514 5.15 -16.06 5.29
N GLN A 515 4.34 -16.48 4.31
CA GLN A 515 3.98 -15.70 3.13
C GLN A 515 2.54 -15.18 3.21
N ARG A 516 1.77 -15.70 4.17
CA ARG A 516 0.40 -15.30 4.45
C ARG A 516 0.20 -15.17 5.95
N TYR A 517 -0.67 -14.25 6.33
CA TYR A 517 -0.84 -13.76 7.69
C TYR A 517 -2.27 -13.97 8.18
N ASP A 518 -2.42 -14.30 9.46
CA ASP A 518 -3.73 -14.35 10.12
C ASP A 518 -4.24 -12.92 10.42
N ARG A 519 -3.33 -11.99 10.71
CA ARG A 519 -3.61 -10.60 11.06
C ARG A 519 -2.62 -9.67 10.35
N ILE A 520 -3.13 -8.61 9.74
CA ILE A 520 -2.30 -7.54 9.18
C ILE A 520 -2.74 -6.23 9.81
N HIS A 521 -1.81 -5.40 10.26
CA HIS A 521 -2.07 -4.04 10.73
C HIS A 521 -1.20 -3.06 9.97
N LEU A 522 -1.78 -1.95 9.51
CA LEU A 522 -1.13 -0.99 8.63
C LEU A 522 -1.13 0.44 9.18
N SER A 523 -1.56 0.66 10.44
CA SER A 523 -1.76 2.00 10.99
C SER A 523 -2.53 2.89 10.00
N ASN A 524 -2.08 4.11 9.75
CA ASN A 524 -2.62 5.04 8.75
C ASN A 524 -1.95 4.96 7.38
N ILE A 525 -1.15 3.93 7.07
CA ILE A 525 -0.44 3.82 5.77
C ILE A 525 -1.37 4.01 4.56
N PRO A 526 -2.59 3.43 4.52
CA PRO A 526 -3.49 3.62 3.38
C PRO A 526 -3.73 5.09 3.02
N ASP A 527 -3.66 6.03 3.98
CA ASP A 527 -3.81 7.47 3.72
C ASP A 527 -2.72 8.01 2.75
N TYR A 528 -1.59 7.31 2.64
CA TYR A 528 -0.39 7.73 1.90
C TYR A 528 -0.11 6.93 0.63
N VAL A 529 -0.69 5.73 0.49
CA VAL A 529 -0.31 4.76 -0.56
C VAL A 529 -1.44 4.41 -1.53
N GLY A 530 -2.56 5.14 -1.49
CA GLY A 530 -3.70 4.94 -2.39
C GLY A 530 -4.89 4.21 -1.76
N GLY A 531 -5.05 4.35 -0.45
CA GLY A 531 -6.25 4.00 0.30
C GLY A 531 -6.66 2.54 0.20
N SER A 532 -7.97 2.32 0.05
CA SER A 532 -8.51 0.97 0.04
C SER A 532 -8.09 0.17 -1.20
N LEU A 533 -7.84 0.81 -2.35
CA LEU A 533 -7.37 0.12 -3.56
C LEU A 533 -6.02 -0.58 -3.33
N PHE A 534 -5.07 0.11 -2.68
CA PHE A 534 -3.81 -0.50 -2.24
C PHE A 534 -4.10 -1.74 -1.36
N THR A 535 -4.98 -1.59 -0.39
CA THR A 535 -5.29 -2.66 0.57
C THR A 535 -5.89 -3.89 -0.13
N TYR A 536 -6.80 -3.69 -1.08
CA TYR A 536 -7.43 -4.80 -1.82
C TYR A 536 -6.46 -5.52 -2.77
N ILE A 537 -5.53 -4.78 -3.39
CA ILE A 537 -4.58 -5.35 -4.37
C ILE A 537 -3.36 -5.97 -3.69
N HIS A 538 -2.79 -5.29 -2.69
CA HIS A 538 -1.51 -5.68 -2.12
C HIS A 538 -1.62 -6.41 -0.78
N VAL A 539 -2.70 -6.23 -0.02
CA VAL A 539 -2.78 -6.73 1.37
C VAL A 539 -3.69 -7.95 1.45
N LEU A 540 -4.89 -7.90 0.87
CA LEU A 540 -5.83 -9.03 0.89
C LEU A 540 -5.20 -10.34 0.37
N PRO A 541 -4.38 -10.35 -0.71
CA PRO A 541 -3.71 -11.58 -1.18
C PRO A 541 -2.79 -12.24 -0.17
N LEU A 542 -2.31 -11.53 0.86
CA LEU A 542 -1.49 -12.11 1.92
C LEU A 542 -2.30 -12.55 3.15
N LEU A 543 -3.60 -12.26 3.27
CA LEU A 543 -4.38 -12.85 4.35
C LEU A 543 -4.53 -14.36 4.16
N LYS A 544 -4.48 -15.17 5.22
CA LYS A 544 -4.85 -16.60 5.18
C LYS A 544 -6.35 -16.77 4.88
N ASP A 545 -6.74 -17.92 4.31
CA ASP A 545 -8.14 -18.23 3.99
C ASP A 545 -8.88 -18.77 5.23
N LYS A 546 -9.04 -17.91 6.24
CA LYS A 546 -9.80 -18.23 7.46
C LYS A 546 -10.86 -17.17 7.74
N PRO A 547 -12.02 -17.55 8.31
CA PRO A 547 -13.02 -16.58 8.77
C PRO A 547 -12.47 -15.60 9.81
N SER A 548 -11.45 -16.03 10.57
CA SER A 548 -10.80 -15.18 11.54
C SER A 548 -9.90 -14.13 10.90
N SER A 549 -9.36 -14.34 9.68
CA SER A 549 -8.30 -13.48 9.12
C SER A 549 -8.80 -12.14 8.58
N PHE A 550 -8.10 -11.06 8.93
CA PHE A 550 -8.40 -9.71 8.44
C PHE A 550 -7.16 -8.80 8.47
N ALA A 551 -7.20 -7.76 7.65
CA ALA A 551 -6.27 -6.63 7.71
C ALA A 551 -6.97 -5.43 8.36
N LEU A 552 -6.23 -4.63 9.11
CA LEU A 552 -6.73 -3.49 9.83
C LEU A 552 -5.89 -2.26 9.51
N ALA A 553 -6.55 -1.15 9.22
CA ALA A 553 -5.92 0.15 9.07
C ALA A 553 -6.85 1.22 9.62
N ASN A 554 -6.31 2.37 9.97
CA ASN A 554 -7.10 3.54 10.27
C ASN A 554 -6.95 4.60 9.17
N ASN A 555 -7.96 5.45 9.07
CA ASN A 555 -7.86 6.73 8.38
C ASN A 555 -7.71 7.79 9.48
N CYS A 556 -6.53 8.39 9.53
CA CYS A 556 -6.20 9.41 10.51
C CYS A 556 -6.01 10.78 9.85
N ARG A 557 -5.34 10.85 8.71
CA ARG A 557 -4.91 12.12 8.10
C ARG A 557 -6.08 12.87 7.46
N ASN A 558 -6.96 12.15 6.78
CA ASN A 558 -8.04 12.73 5.98
C ASN A 558 -9.43 12.25 6.42
N HIS A 559 -9.55 11.83 7.70
CA HIS A 559 -10.79 11.31 8.27
C HIS A 559 -11.97 12.29 8.14
N THR A 560 -11.71 13.61 8.20
CA THR A 560 -12.73 14.65 8.02
C THR A 560 -13.27 14.74 6.59
N ALA A 561 -12.53 14.23 5.59
CA ALA A 561 -12.95 14.23 4.19
C ALA A 561 -14.00 13.15 3.89
N PHE A 562 -14.07 12.10 4.71
CA PHE A 562 -14.91 10.94 4.46
C PHE A 562 -15.96 10.76 5.54
N ARG A 563 -17.23 10.74 5.13
CA ARG A 563 -18.36 10.56 6.05
C ARG A 563 -18.74 9.09 6.26
N SER A 564 -18.19 8.17 5.45
CA SER A 564 -18.48 6.74 5.50
C SER A 564 -17.41 5.90 4.77
N VAL A 565 -17.44 4.58 4.96
CA VAL A 565 -16.56 3.62 4.25
C VAL A 565 -16.83 3.61 2.76
N GLU A 566 -18.10 3.77 2.35
CA GLU A 566 -18.50 3.86 0.95
C GLU A 566 -17.88 5.08 0.29
N ALA A 567 -17.84 6.22 0.97
CA ALA A 567 -17.17 7.43 0.45
C ALA A 567 -15.66 7.22 0.33
N PHE A 568 -15.03 6.58 1.32
CA PHE A 568 -13.60 6.23 1.27
C PHE A 568 -13.31 5.28 0.09
N ASN A 569 -14.11 4.23 -0.08
CA ASN A 569 -13.98 3.30 -1.19
C ASN A 569 -14.28 3.95 -2.55
N SER A 570 -15.25 4.87 -2.63
CA SER A 570 -15.56 5.61 -3.85
C SER A 570 -14.34 6.38 -4.32
N GLU A 571 -13.65 7.07 -3.42
CA GLU A 571 -12.41 7.77 -3.76
C GLU A 571 -11.35 6.81 -4.31
N TYR A 572 -10.98 5.77 -3.59
CA TYR A 572 -9.81 4.98 -3.99
C TYR A 572 -10.08 3.91 -5.05
N THR A 573 -11.30 3.38 -5.11
CA THR A 573 -11.64 2.24 -5.98
C THR A 573 -12.71 2.53 -7.03
N THR A 574 -13.33 3.71 -7.00
CA THR A 574 -14.54 4.02 -7.79
C THR A 574 -15.71 3.04 -7.56
N VAL A 575 -15.66 2.24 -6.48
CA VAL A 575 -16.72 1.31 -6.06
C VAL A 575 -17.33 1.83 -4.76
N HIS A 576 -18.66 1.83 -4.68
CA HIS A 576 -19.40 2.41 -3.55
C HIS A 576 -20.40 1.46 -2.89
N THR A 577 -20.53 0.22 -3.40
CA THR A 577 -21.41 -0.80 -2.79
C THR A 577 -20.61 -1.99 -2.32
N ASP A 578 -21.00 -2.58 -1.19
CA ASP A 578 -20.40 -3.82 -0.67
C ASP A 578 -20.55 -4.98 -1.65
N ARG A 579 -21.67 -5.02 -2.39
CA ARG A 579 -21.92 -6.05 -3.41
C ARG A 579 -20.88 -5.98 -4.51
N ASP A 580 -20.67 -4.79 -5.07
CA ASP A 580 -19.73 -4.63 -6.17
C ASP A 580 -18.29 -4.76 -5.68
N LEU A 581 -18.00 -4.39 -4.43
CA LEU A 581 -16.71 -4.63 -3.81
C LEU A 581 -16.42 -6.14 -3.67
N ALA A 582 -17.41 -6.92 -3.21
CA ALA A 582 -17.31 -8.37 -3.13
C ALA A 582 -17.13 -8.99 -4.52
N ASN A 583 -17.91 -8.54 -5.51
CA ASN A 583 -17.90 -9.10 -6.86
C ASN A 583 -16.62 -8.74 -7.64
N PHE A 584 -16.16 -7.48 -7.58
CA PHE A 584 -14.99 -7.03 -8.33
C PHE A 584 -13.68 -7.38 -7.63
N LEU A 585 -13.61 -7.29 -6.30
CA LEU A 585 -12.35 -7.39 -5.56
C LEU A 585 -12.28 -8.56 -4.59
N GLY A 586 -13.35 -9.36 -4.44
CA GLY A 586 -13.42 -10.44 -3.47
C GLY A 586 -13.22 -9.93 -2.04
N ALA A 587 -13.70 -8.70 -1.78
CA ALA A 587 -13.37 -7.94 -0.58
C ALA A 587 -14.63 -7.52 0.19
N LYS A 588 -14.49 -7.45 1.51
CA LYS A 588 -15.46 -6.84 2.42
C LYS A 588 -14.71 -5.87 3.33
N THR A 589 -15.30 -4.69 3.54
CA THR A 589 -14.73 -3.67 4.43
C THR A 589 -15.74 -3.29 5.48
N ILE A 590 -15.31 -3.25 6.74
CA ILE A 590 -16.15 -2.97 7.90
C ILE A 590 -15.58 -1.75 8.60
N SER A 591 -16.42 -0.73 8.80
CA SER A 591 -16.07 0.41 9.65
C SER A 591 -16.19 0.02 11.11
N LEU A 592 -15.13 0.22 11.88
CA LEU A 592 -15.11 -0.04 13.31
C LEU A 592 -15.34 1.28 14.05
N ASN A 593 -16.55 1.82 13.93
CA ASN A 593 -16.95 3.10 14.56
C ASN A 593 -17.95 2.86 15.71
N LYS A 594 -18.46 1.64 15.85
CA LYS A 594 -19.36 1.21 16.93
C LYS A 594 -18.68 0.14 17.77
N ILE A 595 -18.85 0.24 19.08
CA ILE A 595 -18.34 -0.69 20.10
C ILE A 595 -18.72 -2.16 19.82
N ASP A 596 -19.82 -2.39 19.10
CA ASP A 596 -20.42 -3.72 18.92
C ASP A 596 -20.05 -4.43 17.59
N ASP A 597 -19.23 -3.82 16.73
CA ASP A 597 -18.89 -4.36 15.39
C ASP A 597 -17.81 -5.49 15.45
N ILE A 598 -18.22 -6.62 16.05
CA ILE A 598 -17.99 -8.04 15.71
C ILE A 598 -16.56 -8.60 15.59
N LEU A 599 -15.48 -7.85 15.38
CA LEU A 599 -14.14 -8.47 15.16
C LEU A 599 -13.29 -8.59 16.43
N LEU A 600 -13.62 -7.88 17.50
CA LEU A 600 -12.90 -7.88 18.78
C LEU A 600 -13.88 -7.86 19.97
N ARG A 601 -14.79 -8.84 20.06
CA ARG A 601 -15.83 -8.98 21.11
C ARG A 601 -15.31 -9.06 22.57
N THR A 602 -14.03 -8.84 22.83
CA THR A 602 -13.41 -9.04 24.13
C THR A 602 -13.42 -7.80 25.03
N VAL A 603 -13.91 -6.64 24.58
CA VAL A 603 -13.89 -5.42 25.42
C VAL A 603 -15.17 -4.57 25.25
N GLU A 604 -16.15 -4.79 26.12
CA GLU A 604 -17.28 -3.85 26.27
C GLU A 604 -16.78 -2.46 26.72
N GLY A 605 -17.17 -1.41 26.00
CA GLY A 605 -17.09 -0.02 26.48
C GLY A 605 -16.04 0.92 25.84
N ILE A 606 -15.34 0.54 24.77
CA ILE A 606 -14.30 1.40 24.15
C ILE A 606 -14.92 2.46 23.22
N LYS A 607 -15.00 3.72 23.66
CA LYS A 607 -15.27 4.84 22.76
C LYS A 607 -13.97 5.21 22.02
N TYR A 608 -13.87 4.92 20.74
CA TYR A 608 -12.78 5.44 19.90
C TYR A 608 -13.03 6.93 19.60
N PRO A 609 -12.11 7.84 19.98
CA PRO A 609 -12.22 9.23 19.57
C PRO A 609 -11.88 9.36 18.08
N MET A 610 -12.77 9.95 17.28
CA MET A 610 -12.56 10.63 15.98
C MET A 610 -11.78 9.92 14.82
N ILE A 611 -11.16 8.75 15.03
CA ILE A 611 -10.36 8.01 14.05
C ILE A 611 -11.19 6.87 13.46
N LEU A 612 -11.27 6.79 12.13
CA LEU A 612 -12.05 5.77 11.42
C LEU A 612 -11.19 4.53 11.17
N TYR A 613 -11.45 3.45 11.90
CA TYR A 613 -10.81 2.16 11.67
C TYR A 613 -11.57 1.35 10.62
N HIS A 614 -10.83 0.71 9.72
CA HIS A 614 -11.35 -0.14 8.66
C HIS A 614 -10.75 -1.54 8.78
N ALA A 615 -11.61 -2.55 8.93
CA ALA A 615 -11.23 -3.94 8.81
C ALA A 615 -11.54 -4.46 7.40
N TYR A 616 -10.53 -5.03 6.76
CA TYR A 616 -10.58 -5.58 5.41
C TYR A 616 -10.49 -7.09 5.45
N GLN A 617 -11.46 -7.75 4.83
CA GLN A 617 -11.58 -9.20 4.80
C GLN A 617 -11.74 -9.71 3.38
N ARG A 618 -11.27 -10.94 3.15
CA ARG A 618 -11.66 -11.68 1.95
C ARG A 618 -13.12 -12.08 2.07
N THR A 619 -13.84 -12.00 0.96
CA THR A 619 -15.19 -12.53 0.84
C THR A 619 -15.34 -13.23 -0.51
N GLN A 620 -16.36 -14.08 -0.60
CA GLN A 620 -16.82 -14.60 -1.87
C GLN A 620 -17.84 -13.63 -2.46
N GLY A 621 -17.62 -13.19 -3.70
CA GLY A 621 -18.59 -12.48 -4.51
C GLY A 621 -18.96 -13.29 -5.75
N ASP A 622 -20.04 -12.90 -6.41
CA ASP A 622 -20.37 -13.42 -7.73
C ASP A 622 -19.60 -12.64 -8.79
N LEU A 623 -19.07 -13.31 -9.81
CA LEU A 623 -18.40 -12.58 -10.90
C LEU A 623 -19.39 -11.66 -11.61
N SER A 624 -19.05 -10.37 -11.69
CA SER A 624 -19.86 -9.36 -12.37
C SER A 624 -19.91 -9.60 -13.87
N LEU A 625 -20.90 -8.98 -14.53
CA LEU A 625 -21.00 -9.05 -15.99
C LEU A 625 -19.78 -8.37 -16.63
N ARG A 626 -19.33 -8.93 -17.75
CA ARG A 626 -18.24 -8.38 -18.57
C ARG A 626 -18.34 -6.85 -18.76
N SER A 627 -19.51 -6.33 -19.13
CA SER A 627 -19.72 -4.90 -19.36
C SER A 627 -19.55 -4.04 -18.11
N GLU A 628 -19.86 -4.57 -16.93
CA GLU A 628 -19.70 -3.87 -15.66
C GLU A 628 -18.22 -3.80 -15.27
N VAL A 629 -17.48 -4.89 -15.46
CA VAL A 629 -16.02 -4.94 -15.24
C VAL A 629 -15.29 -4.02 -16.21
N GLU A 630 -15.65 -4.03 -17.50
CA GLU A 630 -15.10 -3.12 -18.50
C GLU A 630 -15.34 -1.65 -18.11
N HIS A 631 -16.57 -1.29 -17.77
CA HIS A 631 -16.91 0.05 -17.32
C HIS A 631 -16.06 0.48 -16.12
N TRP A 632 -15.95 -0.38 -15.11
CA TRP A 632 -15.19 -0.08 -13.89
C TRP A 632 -13.68 0.05 -14.14
N LEU A 633 -13.09 -0.84 -14.95
CA LEU A 633 -11.69 -0.72 -15.35
C LEU A 633 -11.42 0.59 -16.08
N TYR A 634 -12.32 1.04 -16.97
CA TYR A 634 -12.18 2.35 -17.59
C TYR A 634 -12.32 3.50 -16.57
N ALA A 635 -13.23 3.41 -15.60
CA ALA A 635 -13.37 4.43 -14.56
C ALA A 635 -12.09 4.56 -13.71
N ILE A 636 -11.50 3.44 -13.28
CA ILE A 636 -10.20 3.41 -12.58
C ILE A 636 -9.11 4.00 -13.46
N PHE A 637 -9.00 3.58 -14.73
CA PHE A 637 -7.97 4.07 -15.64
C PHE A 637 -8.05 5.59 -15.82
N LEU A 638 -9.24 6.12 -16.11
CA LEU A 638 -9.48 7.57 -16.27
C LEU A 638 -9.14 8.35 -15.00
N LYS A 639 -9.44 7.79 -13.82
CA LYS A 639 -9.06 8.40 -12.53
C LYS A 639 -7.54 8.42 -12.30
N LEU A 640 -6.83 7.36 -12.67
CA LEU A 640 -5.37 7.26 -12.47
C LEU A 640 -4.61 8.28 -13.34
N VAL A 641 -5.04 8.44 -14.60
CA VAL A 641 -4.35 9.28 -15.59
C VAL A 641 -4.75 10.76 -15.51
N LEU A 642 -5.97 11.07 -15.09
CA LEU A 642 -6.49 12.44 -15.03
C LEU A 642 -7.45 12.66 -13.83
N PRO A 643 -6.96 12.55 -12.57
CA PRO A 643 -7.75 12.75 -11.34
C PRO A 643 -8.35 14.16 -11.26
N ALA A 644 -9.36 14.32 -10.42
CA ALA A 644 -10.02 15.59 -10.19
C ALA A 644 -9.10 16.59 -9.49
N SER A 645 -9.35 17.89 -9.70
CA SER A 645 -8.65 18.93 -8.96
C SER A 645 -9.11 18.96 -7.50
N VAL A 646 -8.21 19.25 -6.57
CA VAL A 646 -8.51 19.38 -5.14
C VAL A 646 -9.06 20.78 -4.86
N SER A 647 -10.26 20.88 -4.26
CA SER A 647 -10.97 22.15 -4.08
C SER A 647 -10.75 22.85 -2.72
N GLU A 648 -10.31 22.15 -1.67
CA GLU A 648 -10.13 22.74 -0.32
C GLU A 648 -8.87 22.20 0.41
N MET A 649 -8.12 23.09 1.09
CA MET A 649 -6.85 22.77 1.78
C MET A 649 -6.99 22.08 3.15
N SER A 650 -8.21 21.80 3.62
CA SER A 650 -8.42 21.34 5.01
C SER A 650 -8.22 19.83 5.22
N SER A 651 -8.19 19.03 4.15
CA SER A 651 -7.91 17.58 4.24
C SER A 651 -7.13 17.10 3.00
N TYR A 652 -5.85 16.83 3.16
CA TYR A 652 -4.99 16.38 2.05
C TYR A 652 -5.28 14.90 1.73
N ILE A 653 -6.07 14.65 0.69
CA ILE A 653 -6.29 13.30 0.15
C ILE A 653 -5.15 12.98 -0.82
N TYR A 654 -4.34 11.97 -0.49
CA TYR A 654 -3.27 11.53 -1.39
C TYR A 654 -3.81 10.48 -2.35
N ALA A 655 -3.64 10.72 -3.65
CA ALA A 655 -3.88 9.76 -4.73
C ALA A 655 -2.55 9.43 -5.45
N PRO A 656 -1.61 8.81 -4.72
CA PRO A 656 -0.21 8.68 -5.13
C PRO A 656 -0.03 7.71 -6.31
N LEU A 657 -0.95 6.75 -6.48
CA LEU A 657 -0.77 5.63 -7.40
C LEU A 657 -0.62 6.10 -8.84
N ASN A 658 0.39 5.59 -9.54
CA ASN A 658 0.55 5.79 -10.98
C ASN A 658 -0.10 4.64 -11.77
N VAL A 659 0.03 4.65 -13.10
CA VAL A 659 -0.62 3.68 -13.99
C VAL A 659 -0.21 2.22 -13.73
N THR A 660 0.94 1.97 -13.09
CA THR A 660 1.37 0.59 -12.78
C THR A 660 0.37 -0.20 -11.93
N ILE A 661 -0.42 0.47 -11.07
CA ILE A 661 -1.45 -0.19 -10.26
C ILE A 661 -2.54 -0.83 -11.13
N PHE A 662 -2.78 -0.31 -12.33
CA PHE A 662 -3.77 -0.86 -13.26
C PHE A 662 -3.41 -2.28 -13.68
N PHE A 663 -2.13 -2.55 -13.98
CA PHE A 663 -1.67 -3.90 -14.31
C PHE A 663 -1.79 -4.85 -13.12
N ARG A 664 -1.47 -4.37 -11.91
CA ARG A 664 -1.65 -5.16 -10.67
C ARG A 664 -3.12 -5.47 -10.40
N LEU A 665 -4.02 -4.54 -10.68
CA LEU A 665 -5.46 -4.76 -10.62
C LEU A 665 -5.91 -5.82 -11.63
N ILE A 666 -5.40 -5.78 -12.86
CA ILE A 666 -5.68 -6.81 -13.88
C ILE A 666 -5.23 -8.20 -13.41
N VAL A 667 -4.03 -8.32 -12.82
CA VAL A 667 -3.56 -9.58 -12.20
C VAL A 667 -4.54 -10.04 -11.12
N ARG A 668 -4.95 -9.13 -10.22
CA ARG A 668 -5.88 -9.43 -9.14
C ARG A 668 -7.23 -9.93 -9.64
N LEU A 669 -7.78 -9.34 -10.70
CA LEU A 669 -9.04 -9.79 -11.29
C LEU A 669 -8.92 -11.18 -11.92
N HIS A 670 -7.79 -11.47 -12.56
CA HIS A 670 -7.55 -12.81 -13.08
C HIS A 670 -7.51 -13.87 -11.96
N GLU A 671 -6.85 -13.57 -10.83
CA GLU A 671 -6.81 -14.45 -9.65
C GLU A 671 -8.20 -14.70 -9.05
N LEU A 672 -9.11 -13.73 -9.17
CA LEU A 672 -10.51 -13.86 -8.73
C LEU A 672 -11.37 -14.68 -9.70
N GLY A 673 -10.85 -15.03 -10.88
CA GLY A 673 -11.52 -15.87 -11.87
C GLY A 673 -12.10 -15.12 -13.07
N TYR A 674 -11.82 -13.82 -13.23
CA TYR A 674 -12.23 -13.10 -14.44
C TYR A 674 -11.48 -13.62 -15.68
N PRO A 675 -12.18 -13.92 -16.79
CA PRO A 675 -11.55 -14.47 -17.99
C PRO A 675 -10.46 -13.56 -18.58
N ALA A 676 -9.30 -14.14 -18.91
CA ALA A 676 -8.15 -13.41 -19.46
C ALA A 676 -8.49 -12.59 -20.71
N HIS A 677 -9.38 -13.09 -21.57
CA HIS A 677 -9.78 -12.41 -22.80
C HIS A 677 -10.57 -11.12 -22.52
N TRP A 678 -11.35 -11.04 -21.43
CA TRP A 678 -12.04 -9.80 -21.05
C TRP A 678 -11.02 -8.73 -20.65
N LEU A 679 -10.06 -9.11 -19.81
CA LEU A 679 -9.02 -8.22 -19.30
C LEU A 679 -8.06 -7.77 -20.41
N SER A 680 -7.68 -8.71 -21.29
CA SER A 680 -6.87 -8.46 -22.47
C SER A 680 -7.54 -7.49 -23.45
N GLU A 681 -8.85 -7.61 -23.65
CA GLU A 681 -9.59 -6.74 -24.56
C GLU A 681 -9.69 -5.31 -24.03
N VAL A 682 -9.78 -5.10 -22.72
CA VAL A 682 -9.68 -3.76 -22.10
C VAL A 682 -8.30 -3.14 -22.36
N ILE A 683 -7.22 -3.89 -22.12
CA ILE A 683 -5.85 -3.42 -22.43
C ILE A 683 -5.74 -3.06 -23.91
N SER A 684 -6.22 -3.93 -24.80
CA SER A 684 -6.18 -3.69 -26.24
C SER A 684 -6.99 -2.46 -26.64
N ALA A 685 -8.16 -2.24 -26.05
CA ALA A 685 -9.00 -1.07 -26.32
C ALA A 685 -8.28 0.22 -25.93
N ILE A 686 -7.61 0.25 -24.77
CA ILE A 686 -6.80 1.40 -24.33
C ILE A 686 -5.65 1.64 -25.32
N LEU A 687 -4.88 0.61 -25.68
CA LEU A 687 -3.77 0.72 -26.64
C LEU A 687 -4.22 1.26 -28.00
N SER A 688 -5.42 0.90 -28.46
CA SER A 688 -5.99 1.35 -29.74
C SER A 688 -6.74 2.67 -29.69
N ASN A 689 -6.78 3.33 -28.53
CA ASN A 689 -7.64 4.49 -28.30
C ASN A 689 -9.12 4.21 -28.65
N GLN A 690 -9.63 3.01 -28.39
CA GLN A 690 -11.02 2.60 -28.68
C GLN A 690 -11.83 2.41 -27.40
N VAL A 691 -11.69 3.37 -26.47
CA VAL A 691 -12.39 3.32 -25.18
C VAL A 691 -13.83 3.83 -25.36
N HIS A 692 -14.76 2.90 -25.60
CA HIS A 692 -16.20 3.18 -25.70
C HIS A 692 -16.93 2.79 -24.41
N THR A 693 -17.14 3.78 -23.53
CA THR A 693 -17.58 3.55 -22.14
C THR A 693 -18.65 4.52 -21.67
N GLU A 694 -19.36 4.11 -20.62
CA GLU A 694 -20.28 4.94 -19.81
C GLU A 694 -19.55 5.64 -18.65
N ALA A 695 -18.26 5.33 -18.45
CA ALA A 695 -17.42 5.98 -17.44
C ALA A 695 -17.00 7.39 -17.89
N ARG A 696 -16.63 8.22 -16.92
CA ARG A 696 -16.19 9.61 -17.12
C ARG A 696 -14.98 9.93 -16.25
N PHE A 697 -14.28 11.01 -16.61
CA PHE A 697 -13.23 11.52 -15.76
C PHE A 697 -13.84 12.02 -14.44
N PRO A 698 -13.18 11.81 -13.30
CA PRO A 698 -13.70 12.27 -12.01
C PRO A 698 -13.82 13.80 -12.01
N SER A 699 -14.89 14.32 -11.45
CA SER A 699 -15.18 15.76 -11.35
C SER A 699 -15.05 16.29 -9.92
N THR A 700 -15.10 15.41 -8.92
CA THR A 700 -14.93 15.75 -7.50
C THR A 700 -13.69 15.08 -6.87
N SER A 701 -13.12 15.75 -5.87
CA SER A 701 -12.05 15.22 -5.01
C SER A 701 -12.37 15.59 -3.54
N PRO A 702 -12.73 14.64 -2.67
CA PRO A 702 -12.87 13.21 -2.94
C PRO A 702 -14.02 12.90 -3.92
N LEU A 703 -13.91 11.78 -4.62
CA LEU A 703 -14.96 11.26 -5.50
C LEU A 703 -16.17 10.87 -4.66
N THR A 704 -17.29 11.54 -4.93
CA THR A 704 -18.53 11.27 -4.20
C THR A 704 -19.12 9.90 -4.53
N VAL A 705 -19.87 9.32 -3.58
CA VAL A 705 -20.64 8.08 -3.78
C VAL A 705 -21.59 8.22 -4.97
N GLU A 706 -22.29 9.34 -5.07
CA GLU A 706 -23.23 9.61 -6.17
C GLU A 706 -22.52 9.59 -7.55
N GLU A 707 -21.37 10.26 -7.64
CA GLU A 707 -20.60 10.29 -8.89
C GLU A 707 -20.08 8.91 -9.26
N SER A 708 -19.58 8.14 -8.30
CA SER A 708 -19.07 6.78 -8.56
C SER A 708 -20.16 5.80 -9.05
N GLY A 709 -21.43 6.04 -8.68
CA GLY A 709 -22.56 5.24 -9.14
C GLY A 709 -23.22 5.75 -10.42
N ARG A 710 -22.79 6.90 -10.95
CA ARG A 710 -23.42 7.53 -12.11
C ARG A 710 -23.01 6.84 -13.41
N LYS A 711 -23.99 6.38 -14.18
CA LYS A 711 -23.78 5.88 -15.55
C LYS A 711 -24.11 6.98 -16.56
N HIS A 712 -23.17 7.29 -17.42
CA HIS A 712 -23.36 8.26 -18.50
C HIS A 712 -23.75 7.56 -19.80
N SER A 713 -24.08 8.34 -20.83
CA SER A 713 -24.24 7.80 -22.17
C SER A 713 -22.93 7.18 -22.65
N ARG A 714 -23.04 6.02 -23.31
CA ARG A 714 -21.88 5.34 -23.89
C ARG A 714 -21.32 6.18 -25.04
N MET A 715 -20.05 6.56 -24.94
CA MET A 715 -19.35 7.31 -25.99
C MET A 715 -17.88 6.93 -26.07
N HIS A 716 -17.22 7.37 -27.14
CA HIS A 716 -15.77 7.29 -27.26
C HIS A 716 -15.11 8.36 -26.38
N ILE A 717 -14.12 7.95 -25.58
CA ILE A 717 -13.28 8.85 -24.78
C ILE A 717 -11.86 8.82 -25.37
N ASP A 718 -11.44 9.91 -25.99
CA ASP A 718 -10.08 10.05 -26.53
C ASP A 718 -9.05 10.16 -25.40
N ILE A 719 -8.16 9.17 -25.32
CA ILE A 719 -7.10 9.06 -24.31
C ILE A 719 -5.71 9.15 -24.91
N ALA A 720 -5.57 9.74 -26.11
CA ALA A 720 -4.31 9.85 -26.84
C ALA A 720 -3.08 10.26 -25.99
N PRO A 721 -3.15 11.25 -25.06
CA PRO A 721 -2.01 11.64 -24.25
C PRO A 721 -1.40 10.53 -23.39
N PHE A 722 -2.19 9.51 -23.03
CA PHE A 722 -1.82 8.48 -22.05
C PHE A 722 -1.34 7.17 -22.69
N ILE A 723 -1.60 7.01 -24.00
CA ILE A 723 -1.26 5.78 -24.73
C ILE A 723 0.24 5.50 -24.78
N PRO A 724 1.15 6.48 -24.98
CA PRO A 724 2.58 6.18 -25.06
C PRO A 724 3.16 5.59 -23.76
N GLU A 725 2.77 6.12 -22.59
CA GLU A 725 3.13 5.51 -21.30
C GLU A 725 2.51 4.12 -21.18
N PHE A 726 1.20 4.00 -21.42
CA PHE A 726 0.49 2.73 -21.24
C PHE A 726 1.03 1.62 -22.16
N SER A 727 1.43 1.96 -23.39
CA SER A 727 2.04 1.05 -24.36
C SER A 727 3.42 0.58 -23.90
N THR A 728 4.25 1.51 -23.40
CA THR A 728 5.56 1.19 -22.81
C THR A 728 5.38 0.25 -21.61
N LEU A 729 4.49 0.60 -20.67
CA LEU A 729 4.22 -0.22 -19.49
C LEU A 729 3.64 -1.58 -19.87
N THR A 730 2.76 -1.67 -20.88
CA THR A 730 2.20 -2.96 -21.33
C THR A 730 3.29 -3.90 -21.80
N ALA A 731 4.27 -3.41 -22.57
CA ALA A 731 5.41 -4.21 -23.00
C ALA A 731 6.27 -4.69 -21.82
N MET A 732 6.47 -3.84 -20.80
CA MET A 732 7.23 -4.19 -19.59
C MET A 732 6.51 -5.21 -18.71
N TRP A 733 5.18 -5.09 -18.57
CA TRP A 733 4.34 -5.94 -17.71
C TRP A 733 3.93 -7.26 -18.37
N MET A 734 4.04 -7.39 -19.69
CA MET A 734 3.56 -8.55 -20.45
C MET A 734 4.04 -9.90 -19.90
N TYR A 735 5.29 -9.96 -19.41
CA TYR A 735 5.84 -11.20 -18.84
C TYR A 735 5.19 -11.55 -17.49
N GLU A 736 4.98 -10.56 -16.61
CA GLU A 736 4.42 -10.76 -15.26
C GLU A 736 2.89 -10.91 -15.26
N LEU A 737 2.21 -10.56 -16.36
CA LEU A 737 0.78 -10.87 -16.51
C LEU A 737 0.57 -12.40 -16.55
N PRO A 738 -0.45 -12.93 -15.84
CA PRO A 738 -0.70 -14.37 -15.76
C PRO A 738 -1.28 -14.96 -17.05
N PHE A 739 -1.53 -14.14 -18.07
CA PHE A 739 -2.05 -14.52 -19.37
C PHE A 739 -1.41 -13.70 -20.50
N GLY A 740 -1.42 -14.25 -21.72
CA GLY A 740 -0.99 -13.51 -22.91
C GLY A 740 -2.05 -12.53 -23.41
N ILE A 741 -1.61 -11.34 -23.82
CA ILE A 741 -2.47 -10.29 -24.39
C ILE A 741 -2.76 -10.61 -25.86
N ALA A 742 -4.04 -10.69 -26.20
CA ALA A 742 -4.53 -10.67 -27.57
C ALA A 742 -4.79 -9.21 -27.98
N THR A 743 -3.90 -8.64 -28.78
CA THR A 743 -4.06 -7.30 -29.35
C THR A 743 -3.65 -7.29 -30.83
N PRO A 744 -4.43 -6.63 -31.72
CA PRO A 744 -4.06 -6.55 -33.13
C PRO A 744 -2.90 -5.57 -33.37
N LEU A 745 -2.56 -4.75 -32.38
CA LEU A 745 -1.56 -3.68 -32.47
C LEU A 745 -0.15 -4.19 -32.21
N SER A 746 0.82 -3.51 -32.83
CA SER A 746 2.22 -3.62 -32.41
C SER A 746 2.42 -2.73 -31.18
N ILE A 747 2.89 -3.33 -30.09
CA ILE A 747 3.46 -2.59 -28.95
C ILE A 747 5.00 -2.56 -29.09
N PRO A 748 5.70 -1.67 -28.37
CA PRO A 748 7.15 -1.64 -28.35
C PRO A 748 7.74 -2.99 -27.94
N LYS A 749 8.89 -3.35 -28.51
CA LYS A 749 9.65 -4.51 -28.03
C LYS A 749 10.27 -4.16 -26.69
N LEU A 750 10.38 -5.13 -25.78
CA LEU A 750 11.00 -4.85 -24.48
C LEU A 750 12.45 -4.34 -24.64
N SER A 751 13.19 -4.88 -25.60
CA SER A 751 14.55 -4.43 -25.93
C SER A 751 14.63 -3.02 -26.54
N SER A 752 13.52 -2.44 -26.99
CA SER A 752 13.49 -1.04 -27.48
C SER A 752 13.19 -0.03 -26.39
N ILE A 753 12.82 -0.48 -25.18
CA ILE A 753 12.53 0.40 -24.05
C ILE A 753 13.84 0.82 -23.41
N LYS A 754 14.01 2.13 -23.24
CA LYS A 754 15.20 2.75 -22.64
C LYS A 754 14.83 3.66 -21.48
N ARG A 755 15.76 3.82 -20.55
CA ARG A 755 15.64 4.81 -19.48
C ARG A 755 16.09 6.16 -20.00
N TYR A 756 15.25 7.15 -19.87
CA TYR A 756 15.55 8.54 -20.18
C TYR A 756 15.66 9.35 -18.91
N THR A 757 16.54 10.34 -18.93
CA THR A 757 16.74 11.29 -17.83
C THR A 757 16.62 12.71 -18.35
N ILE A 758 15.76 13.51 -17.72
CA ILE A 758 15.56 14.93 -18.03
C ILE A 758 16.10 15.76 -16.87
N ARG A 759 16.95 16.73 -17.17
CA ARG A 759 17.46 17.69 -16.18
C ARG A 759 16.72 19.02 -16.31
N PHE A 760 16.19 19.52 -15.19
CA PHE A 760 15.46 20.78 -15.14
C PHE A 760 16.34 21.90 -14.56
N ALA A 761 16.28 23.09 -15.18
CA ALA A 761 17.13 24.22 -14.82
C ALA A 761 16.69 24.93 -13.52
N ASP A 762 15.39 25.14 -13.33
CA ASP A 762 14.81 25.88 -12.21
C ASP A 762 13.60 25.16 -11.59
N PHE A 763 13.56 25.19 -10.26
CA PHE A 763 12.55 24.58 -9.37
C PHE A 763 12.14 25.52 -8.22
N THR A 764 12.64 26.76 -8.20
CA THR A 764 12.56 27.68 -7.05
C THR A 764 11.14 28.19 -6.74
N HIS A 765 10.22 28.13 -7.70
CA HIS A 765 8.81 28.51 -7.50
C HIS A 765 8.02 27.53 -6.61
N LEU A 766 8.52 26.31 -6.42
CA LEU A 766 7.82 25.25 -5.69
C LEU A 766 8.02 25.31 -4.16
N GLU A 767 9.13 25.88 -3.67
CA GLU A 767 9.46 25.84 -2.25
C GLU A 767 8.66 26.85 -1.40
N LYS A 768 8.08 27.89 -2.01
CA LYS A 768 7.49 29.02 -1.27
C LYS A 768 6.00 28.90 -0.97
N ASN A 769 5.23 28.12 -1.75
CA ASN A 769 3.76 28.15 -1.72
C ASN A 769 3.07 26.78 -1.64
N TYR A 770 3.82 25.68 -1.49
CA TYR A 770 3.27 24.34 -1.65
C TYR A 770 3.71 23.37 -0.55
N GLN A 771 2.82 22.44 -0.18
CA GLN A 771 3.20 21.32 0.69
C GLN A 771 4.06 20.32 -0.12
N PRO A 772 5.35 20.18 0.19
CA PRO A 772 6.29 19.51 -0.70
C PRO A 772 6.19 17.98 -0.66
N SER A 773 5.53 17.39 0.35
CA SER A 773 5.39 15.94 0.52
C SER A 773 4.23 15.30 -0.26
N ILE A 774 3.41 16.07 -0.98
CA ILE A 774 2.28 15.49 -1.75
C ILE A 774 2.79 14.79 -3.03
N PRO A 775 2.56 13.47 -3.19
CA PRO A 775 2.99 12.68 -4.34
C PRO A 775 2.04 12.86 -5.54
N ALA A 776 2.12 14.00 -6.21
CA ALA A 776 1.20 14.39 -7.28
C ALA A 776 1.88 14.90 -8.57
N LEU A 777 3.19 14.68 -8.72
CA LEU A 777 3.93 15.18 -9.88
C LEU A 777 3.85 14.23 -11.09
N THR A 778 3.66 14.79 -12.28
CA THR A 778 3.66 14.07 -13.56
C THR A 778 4.47 14.81 -14.61
N ILE A 779 5.03 14.09 -15.58
CA ILE A 779 5.72 14.73 -16.71
C ILE A 779 4.71 14.92 -17.84
N LEU A 780 4.64 16.13 -18.39
CA LEU A 780 3.88 16.46 -19.59
C LEU A 780 4.84 16.86 -20.72
N PHE A 781 4.76 16.14 -21.83
CA PHE A 781 5.33 16.57 -23.10
C PHE A 781 4.23 17.18 -23.97
N THR A 782 4.54 18.29 -24.65
CA THR A 782 3.63 18.93 -25.61
C THR A 782 4.39 19.42 -26.83
N GLN A 783 3.85 19.21 -28.04
CA GLN A 783 4.36 19.88 -29.22
C GLN A 783 4.14 21.39 -29.11
N PHE A 784 5.18 22.18 -29.40
CA PHE A 784 5.20 23.62 -29.15
C PHE A 784 4.04 24.38 -29.79
N ASP A 785 3.78 24.18 -31.10
CA ASP A 785 2.71 24.89 -31.81
C ASP A 785 1.31 24.53 -31.30
N ALA A 786 1.08 23.26 -30.98
CA ALA A 786 -0.21 22.83 -30.44
C ALA A 786 -0.47 23.47 -29.06
N ARG A 787 0.57 23.54 -28.22
CA ARG A 787 0.50 24.25 -26.94
C ARG A 787 0.26 25.74 -27.15
N LEU A 788 1.02 26.39 -28.02
CA LEU A 788 0.92 27.83 -28.27
C LEU A 788 -0.48 28.21 -28.75
N ALA A 789 -1.04 27.45 -29.70
CA ALA A 789 -2.40 27.66 -30.19
C ALA A 789 -3.44 27.50 -29.07
N ALA A 790 -3.28 26.47 -28.23
CA ALA A 790 -4.18 26.27 -27.08
C ALA A 790 -4.07 27.40 -26.06
N MET A 791 -2.85 27.91 -25.81
CA MET A 791 -2.62 29.03 -24.89
C MET A 791 -3.18 30.36 -25.43
N ASP A 792 -3.12 30.61 -26.74
CA ASP A 792 -3.76 31.77 -27.35
C ASP A 792 -5.28 31.79 -27.10
N VAL A 793 -5.93 30.63 -27.25
CA VAL A 793 -7.35 30.48 -26.91
C VAL A 793 -7.58 30.59 -25.40
N ALA A 794 -6.72 29.98 -24.57
CA ALA A 794 -6.81 30.04 -23.12
C ALA A 794 -6.78 31.47 -22.56
N THR A 795 -6.03 32.39 -23.17
CA THR A 795 -5.97 33.81 -22.73
C THR A 795 -7.33 34.51 -22.78
N ARG A 796 -8.27 34.01 -23.59
CA ARG A 796 -9.64 34.53 -23.73
C ARG A 796 -10.67 33.75 -22.89
N MET A 797 -10.24 32.73 -22.14
CA MET A 797 -11.10 31.85 -21.36
C MET A 797 -10.83 32.04 -19.85
N PRO A 798 -11.71 32.74 -19.11
CA PRO A 798 -11.50 33.00 -17.68
C PRO A 798 -11.47 31.72 -16.83
N ASP A 799 -12.18 30.66 -17.26
CA ASP A 799 -12.24 29.37 -16.55
C ASP A 799 -11.30 28.32 -17.16
N PHE A 800 -10.23 28.74 -17.84
CA PHE A 800 -9.27 27.83 -18.44
C PHE A 800 -8.59 26.96 -17.38
N THR A 801 -8.55 25.64 -17.62
CA THR A 801 -7.69 24.74 -16.86
C THR A 801 -6.98 23.77 -17.80
N LEU A 802 -5.70 23.50 -17.54
CA LEU A 802 -4.94 22.52 -18.32
C LEU A 802 -5.56 21.12 -18.22
N ARG A 803 -6.16 20.80 -17.08
CA ARG A 803 -6.96 19.58 -16.88
C ARG A 803 -8.05 19.41 -17.94
N LYS A 804 -8.93 20.41 -18.09
CA LYS A 804 -10.04 20.36 -19.07
C LYS A 804 -9.54 20.35 -20.52
N ALA A 805 -8.37 20.94 -20.79
CA ALA A 805 -7.74 20.87 -22.10
C ALA A 805 -7.25 19.46 -22.45
N LEU A 806 -6.72 18.73 -21.47
CA LEU A 806 -6.28 17.34 -21.61
C LEU A 806 -7.43 16.33 -21.53
N MET A 807 -8.60 16.76 -21.05
CA MET A 807 -9.81 15.94 -20.95
C MET A 807 -10.53 15.85 -22.31
N ALA A 808 -11.00 14.66 -22.65
CA ALA A 808 -11.85 14.43 -23.83
C ALA A 808 -13.29 14.09 -23.43
N GLY A 809 -14.14 13.83 -24.42
CA GLY A 809 -15.55 13.54 -24.21
C GLY A 809 -16.35 14.80 -23.84
N ASP A 810 -17.54 14.61 -23.26
CA ASP A 810 -18.50 15.67 -22.91
C ASP A 810 -18.06 16.60 -21.76
N GLN A 811 -16.96 16.29 -21.07
CA GLN A 811 -16.45 17.09 -19.94
C GLN A 811 -15.25 18.00 -20.28
N GLY A 812 -14.60 17.76 -21.43
CA GLY A 812 -13.40 18.50 -21.88
C GLY A 812 -13.71 19.67 -22.82
N TYR A 813 -12.68 20.43 -23.20
CA TYR A 813 -12.83 21.42 -24.26
C TYR A 813 -12.91 20.77 -25.65
N GLN A 814 -13.91 21.19 -26.42
CA GLN A 814 -14.26 20.61 -27.72
C GLN A 814 -13.62 21.31 -28.91
N ASP A 815 -13.09 22.52 -28.74
CA ASP A 815 -12.45 23.24 -29.85
C ASP A 815 -11.31 22.43 -30.46
N ASP A 816 -11.17 22.49 -31.79
CA ASP A 816 -10.16 21.73 -32.55
C ASP A 816 -8.74 21.93 -32.02
N VAL A 817 -8.46 23.11 -31.45
CA VAL A 817 -7.16 23.41 -30.84
C VAL A 817 -6.83 22.49 -29.67
N PHE A 818 -7.82 22.16 -28.83
CA PHE A 818 -7.63 21.28 -27.67
C PHE A 818 -7.64 19.81 -28.08
N VAL A 819 -8.41 19.44 -29.11
CA VAL A 819 -8.30 18.12 -29.75
C VAL A 819 -6.87 17.90 -30.26
N LYS A 820 -6.32 18.88 -31.00
CA LYS A 820 -4.95 18.84 -31.50
C LYS A 820 -3.92 18.84 -30.36
N LEU A 821 -4.15 19.60 -29.29
CA LEU A 821 -3.30 19.57 -28.10
C LEU A 821 -3.22 18.15 -27.52
N ARG A 822 -4.35 17.47 -27.32
CA ARG A 822 -4.39 16.10 -26.79
C ARG A 822 -3.64 15.12 -27.68
N GLN A 823 -3.84 15.19 -29.00
CA GLN A 823 -3.12 14.34 -29.96
C GLN A 823 -1.61 14.62 -30.02
N LYS A 824 -1.18 15.80 -29.53
CA LYS A 824 0.21 16.26 -29.50
C LYS A 824 0.73 16.44 -28.07
N SER A 825 0.21 15.64 -27.15
CA SER A 825 0.65 15.57 -25.76
C SER A 825 1.05 14.15 -25.38
N VAL A 826 1.97 14.02 -24.41
CA VAL A 826 2.27 12.75 -23.76
C VAL A 826 2.36 12.99 -22.26
N VAL A 827 1.68 12.17 -21.46
CA VAL A 827 1.72 12.23 -19.99
C VAL A 827 2.42 10.99 -19.45
N ILE A 828 3.40 11.17 -18.56
CA ILE A 828 4.12 10.09 -17.87
C ILE A 828 3.90 10.21 -16.36
N THR A 829 3.19 9.24 -15.79
CA THR A 829 2.90 9.14 -14.36
C THR A 829 3.90 8.27 -13.59
N THR A 830 4.65 7.41 -14.29
CA THR A 830 5.57 6.40 -13.73
C THR A 830 7.02 6.85 -13.93
N TRP A 831 7.56 7.58 -12.96
CA TRP A 831 8.89 8.16 -13.05
C TRP A 831 9.51 8.40 -11.66
N THR A 832 10.83 8.52 -11.60
CA THR A 832 11.61 8.78 -10.39
C THR A 832 12.12 10.21 -10.37
N TRP A 833 12.11 10.85 -9.20
CA TRP A 833 12.64 12.19 -9.00
C TRP A 833 13.92 12.15 -8.15
N ASP A 834 14.99 12.76 -8.65
CA ASP A 834 16.21 13.05 -7.89
C ASP A 834 16.28 14.57 -7.72
N LYS A 835 15.95 15.03 -6.51
CA LYS A 835 15.87 16.45 -6.16
C LYS A 835 17.24 17.12 -6.19
N GLU A 836 18.28 16.44 -5.70
CA GLU A 836 19.63 17.01 -5.63
C GLU A 836 20.20 17.25 -7.03
N LYS A 837 20.01 16.28 -7.93
CA LYS A 837 20.44 16.40 -9.33
C LYS A 837 19.45 17.19 -10.19
N LYS A 838 18.24 17.45 -9.68
CA LYS A 838 17.09 18.02 -10.40
C LYS A 838 16.75 17.23 -11.66
N THR A 839 16.74 15.91 -11.54
CA THR A 839 16.54 15.00 -12.68
C THR A 839 15.31 14.13 -12.51
N ALA A 840 14.51 14.02 -13.57
CA ALA A 840 13.42 13.06 -13.71
C ALA A 840 13.88 11.87 -14.56
N GLY A 841 13.73 10.66 -14.02
CA GLY A 841 14.05 9.41 -14.72
C GLY A 841 12.79 8.61 -15.05
N PHE A 842 12.63 8.13 -16.28
CA PHE A 842 11.47 7.35 -16.71
C PHE A 842 11.84 6.37 -17.82
N TRP A 843 11.04 5.31 -17.98
CA TRP A 843 11.19 4.33 -19.05
C TRP A 843 10.27 4.66 -20.21
N PHE A 844 10.77 4.57 -21.44
CA PHE A 844 10.01 4.95 -22.62
C PHE A 844 10.47 4.21 -23.88
N ASP A 845 9.55 4.05 -24.85
CA ASP A 845 9.88 3.50 -26.17
C ASP A 845 10.85 4.40 -26.94
N ALA A 846 11.99 3.84 -27.32
CA ALA A 846 13.01 4.57 -28.07
C ALA A 846 12.49 5.08 -29.42
N ALA A 847 11.67 4.30 -30.13
CA ALA A 847 11.16 4.72 -31.44
C ALA A 847 10.22 5.94 -31.31
N MET A 848 9.41 6.00 -30.25
CA MET A 848 8.59 7.16 -29.94
C MET A 848 9.44 8.37 -29.52
N MET A 849 10.45 8.18 -28.67
CA MET A 849 11.35 9.28 -28.29
C MET A 849 12.10 9.85 -29.49
N ASP A 850 12.64 9.00 -30.37
CA ASP A 850 13.35 9.42 -31.57
C ASP A 850 12.44 10.26 -32.49
N ARG A 851 11.17 9.89 -32.64
CA ARG A 851 10.18 10.71 -33.35
C ARG A 851 9.98 12.06 -32.67
N MET A 852 9.76 12.10 -31.36
CA MET A 852 9.58 13.36 -30.62
C MET A 852 10.81 14.28 -30.72
N LEU A 853 12.01 13.72 -30.79
CA LEU A 853 13.25 14.48 -30.95
C LEU A 853 13.48 14.99 -32.38
N ALA A 854 13.02 14.24 -33.39
CA ALA A 854 13.19 14.59 -34.80
C ALA A 854 12.08 15.50 -35.34
N GLU A 855 10.87 15.45 -34.78
CA GLU A 855 9.71 16.21 -35.25
C GLU A 855 9.92 17.73 -35.16
N ARG A 856 9.43 18.43 -36.19
CA ARG A 856 9.24 19.88 -36.20
C ARG A 856 7.74 20.16 -36.40
N PRO A 857 7.11 21.04 -35.60
CA PRO A 857 7.66 21.84 -34.49
C PRO A 857 8.17 20.99 -33.31
N VAL A 858 9.11 21.55 -32.54
CA VAL A 858 9.79 20.84 -31.45
C VAL A 858 8.84 20.47 -30.32
N TRP A 859 9.20 19.42 -29.59
CA TRP A 859 8.53 19.04 -28.35
C TRP A 859 9.11 19.80 -27.16
N SER A 860 8.22 20.15 -26.23
CA SER A 860 8.54 20.75 -24.94
C SER A 860 8.21 19.78 -23.82
N VAL A 861 8.89 19.91 -22.68
CA VAL A 861 8.64 19.11 -21.48
C VAL A 861 8.48 19.99 -20.25
N ASN A 862 7.55 19.62 -19.38
CA ASN A 862 7.37 20.23 -18.07
C ASN A 862 6.90 19.18 -17.06
N ILE A 863 7.02 19.47 -15.77
CA ILE A 863 6.38 18.75 -14.67
C ILE A 863 5.11 19.49 -14.27
N LEU A 864 4.02 18.75 -14.10
CA LEU A 864 2.74 19.25 -13.62
C LEU A 864 2.41 18.67 -12.25
N ARG A 865 1.68 19.46 -11.46
CA ARG A 865 0.95 18.99 -10.28
C ARG A 865 -0.45 18.53 -10.67
N MET A 866 -0.80 17.28 -10.42
CA MET A 866 -2.10 16.71 -10.83
C MET A 866 -3.27 17.04 -9.88
N ASP A 867 -3.01 17.62 -8.72
CA ASP A 867 -4.06 18.04 -7.79
C ASP A 867 -4.59 19.45 -8.09
N TYR A 868 -3.73 20.36 -8.57
CA TYR A 868 -4.14 21.70 -9.02
C TYR A 868 -4.08 21.87 -10.54
N TRP A 869 -3.46 20.94 -11.25
CA TRP A 869 -3.18 21.00 -12.69
C TRP A 869 -2.39 22.27 -13.08
N THR A 870 -1.44 22.63 -12.23
CA THR A 870 -0.52 23.75 -12.41
C THR A 870 0.87 23.27 -12.81
N GLU A 871 1.61 24.13 -13.51
CA GLU A 871 3.00 23.90 -13.86
C GLU A 871 3.90 23.97 -12.62
N ALA A 872 4.79 22.98 -12.48
CA ALA A 872 5.68 22.83 -11.34
C ALA A 872 7.13 23.19 -11.68
N ALA A 873 7.55 23.03 -12.94
CA ALA A 873 8.87 23.42 -13.43
C ALA A 873 8.73 24.38 -14.63
N VAL A 874 9.86 24.91 -15.08
CA VAL A 874 9.92 25.68 -16.32
C VAL A 874 9.74 24.74 -17.51
N ILE A 875 9.03 25.20 -18.54
CA ILE A 875 8.89 24.49 -19.81
C ILE A 875 10.23 24.55 -20.56
N ASP A 876 10.85 23.39 -20.76
CA ASP A 876 12.11 23.27 -21.50
C ASP A 876 11.91 22.62 -22.88
N VAL A 877 12.83 22.90 -23.80
CA VAL A 877 12.86 22.25 -25.12
C VAL A 877 13.49 20.87 -24.97
N LEU A 878 12.74 19.82 -25.33
CA LEU A 878 13.07 18.43 -25.01
C LEU A 878 14.49 18.02 -25.45
N ASN A 879 14.88 18.35 -26.68
CA ASN A 879 16.16 17.97 -27.26
C ASN A 879 17.38 18.63 -26.60
N LEU A 880 17.18 19.63 -25.75
CA LEU A 880 18.25 20.29 -25.00
C LEU A 880 18.47 19.68 -23.60
N VAL A 881 17.47 18.97 -23.07
CA VAL A 881 17.43 18.57 -21.66
C VAL A 881 17.35 17.06 -21.43
N VAL A 882 17.01 16.28 -22.45
CA VAL A 882 16.93 14.82 -22.35
C VAL A 882 18.28 14.16 -22.63
N SER A 883 18.57 13.13 -21.84
CA SER A 883 19.67 12.21 -22.05
C SER A 883 19.13 10.78 -22.03
N THR A 884 19.79 9.89 -22.78
CA THR A 884 19.45 8.46 -22.81
C THR A 884 20.42 7.71 -21.91
N GLY A 885 19.90 6.80 -21.10
CA GLY A 885 20.68 5.93 -20.23
C GLY A 885 20.60 4.47 -20.68
N GLU A 886 20.49 3.59 -19.68
CA GLU A 886 20.47 2.15 -19.85
C GLU A 886 19.27 1.68 -20.69
N SER A 887 19.49 0.65 -21.50
CA SER A 887 18.38 -0.12 -22.07
C SER A 887 17.71 -0.91 -20.96
N TRP A 888 16.46 -1.33 -21.15
CA TRP A 888 15.78 -2.20 -20.19
C TRP A 888 16.48 -3.57 -20.15
N GLU A 889 17.52 -3.64 -19.34
CA GLU A 889 18.34 -4.81 -19.06
C GLU A 889 18.60 -4.86 -17.54
N VAL A 890 18.96 -6.02 -17.02
CA VAL A 890 19.08 -6.28 -15.57
C VAL A 890 19.98 -5.23 -14.91
N VAL A 891 19.42 -4.36 -14.05
CA VAL A 891 20.20 -3.76 -12.97
C VAL A 891 20.44 -4.89 -11.97
N GLN A 892 21.63 -5.47 -11.98
CA GLN A 892 22.05 -6.37 -10.90
C GLN A 892 22.12 -5.51 -9.63
N GLY A 893 21.09 -5.61 -8.79
CA GLY A 893 20.99 -4.94 -7.51
C GLY A 893 20.75 -5.96 -6.41
#